data_AF-A0A2M7AC97-F1
#
_entry.id   AF-A0A2M7AC97-F1
#
_cell.length_a   1.000
_cell.length_b   1.000
_cell.length_c   1.000
_cell.angle_alpha   90.00
_cell.angle_beta   90.00
_cell.angle_gamma   90.00
#
_symmetry.space_group_name_H-M   'P 1'
#
loop_
_entity.id
_entity.type
_entity.pdbx_description
1 polymer ?
#
loop_
_entity_poly.entity_id
_entity_poly.type
_entity_poly.pdbx_seq_one_letter_code
_entity_poly.pdbx_strand_id
1 'polypeptide(L)'
;MSNQGIPYSTRELRGVGPQRLFTGEALTEIAFPLGGIGTGTISLGGRGNLRDWEIYNRPNKGSLLPYTFFALWARKDGEAPVASILESALQPPFVAGGGLRPDTLPGVRRMQSATFRGEYPFAWIEFGDEALPVRVSLEAFNPFMPLNVEDSSIPAAIFQWKLTNPSTRPVEVSLTATMHNPVAFQVQDEETPRTDGEWRNEYRETANLRGLLFASTRFDEKGCNSGTATLTTTHVHVTAQTLWYQAGWWDGSHLFWDKFAAEGQLQTCTDPAVVTQGKPVSSLALHATIPPRKSVTLPVMITWHTPFMKNAWARQALLGTYMSRQFRDAWHVAAYTANNIDRLHRESSQWHNAIFGSSLPSSVIDAVTSQASIIRTQTCVRLADGNFYAYEGCGDKDGCCAGNCIHVWNYEQALAFLFPELERSMRRTDFANVQPNGSIPFRTGLPNAAPPANTFPCVDGQMGTIIQAYRDWQLSGDDPFIRGIWPNLKKALEFAWTGPGGAVDSRSPHVGQNQGTWDPNKDGLMEGVQHNTYDIEFYGPNTMLGAMYLGALRAAEEIARHLGEENKADEYRAVYESGRALTEEELWNGEYYIQKVQVLPGEEIPEHLRTPASPCCEAGCSCNDIEKTSALSTSAPFPKYQYGDGCLSDQLLGQWASHVAGIGHVLDPERVRKTMESIFRNNWKPRMDTVDSVQRIYALNDEAGLLLCSWPQGNRPTLPFVYCDEVWTGIEYQVAAHLIYEGLVDEGLAIVKGVRDRHDGIRRNPWNEFECGHHYARALASWSVLLALSGHRYSAVSHSLAFSPQVHATKFNCVFSTGEAWGVFSQESEGNVLKACLSVEKGVLSLRRLDLTWPATRVPASLTAEARIGRDRVPVQLMVSATALTLTLPAGLTLSKGQPVRWTMKKGERGRKDRRARCRSPIEGSEEATQEPAAESHPNGKELEENTIFGDRHQRDSSGDAVDRR
;
A
#
# COMPACT_ATOMS: atom_id res chain seq x y z
N MET A 1 12.33 9.15 -25.44
CA MET A 1 13.46 10.11 -25.52
C MET A 1 14.67 9.44 -24.88
N SER A 2 15.81 10.11 -24.65
CA SER A 2 16.89 9.52 -23.83
C SER A 2 16.57 9.61 -22.34
N ASN A 3 17.04 8.67 -21.52
CA ASN A 3 16.82 8.62 -20.06
C ASN A 3 17.58 9.74 -19.31
N GLN A 4 17.20 11.01 -19.53
CA GLN A 4 17.67 12.11 -18.70
C GLN A 4 16.92 12.08 -17.36
N GLY A 5 17.65 12.07 -16.24
CA GLY A 5 17.08 12.15 -14.89
C GLY A 5 16.76 10.83 -14.18
N ILE A 6 16.80 9.68 -14.85
CA ILE A 6 16.66 8.35 -14.20
C ILE A 6 18.05 7.90 -13.70
N PRO A 7 18.30 7.76 -12.38
CA PRO A 7 19.61 7.39 -11.85
C PRO A 7 19.85 5.86 -11.80
N TYR A 8 18.94 5.07 -12.38
CA TYR A 8 18.86 3.62 -12.22
C TYR A 8 18.97 2.87 -13.54
N SER A 9 19.63 1.71 -13.54
CA SER A 9 19.67 0.83 -14.71
C SER A 9 18.35 0.07 -14.91
N THR A 10 18.05 -0.35 -16.13
CA THR A 10 16.88 -1.20 -16.44
C THR A 10 16.88 -2.51 -15.63
N ARG A 11 18.04 -3.01 -15.20
CA ARG A 11 18.16 -4.19 -14.33
C ARG A 11 17.67 -3.93 -12.91
N GLU A 12 17.86 -2.72 -12.40
CA GLU A 12 17.37 -2.32 -11.08
C GLU A 12 15.88 -1.98 -11.11
N LEU A 13 15.41 -1.30 -12.16
CA LEU A 13 13.99 -0.96 -12.33
C LEU A 13 13.12 -2.19 -12.59
N ARG A 14 13.60 -3.13 -13.41
CA ARG A 14 12.86 -4.33 -13.85
C ARG A 14 13.42 -5.63 -13.25
N GLY A 15 14.05 -5.54 -12.09
CA GLY A 15 14.68 -6.66 -11.41
C GLY A 15 13.67 -7.53 -10.65
N VAL A 16 13.48 -8.78 -11.07
CA VAL A 16 12.76 -9.81 -10.28
C VAL A 16 13.77 -10.58 -9.42
N GLY A 17 13.43 -10.89 -8.16
CA GLY A 17 14.35 -11.55 -7.23
C GLY A 17 13.85 -11.60 -5.79
N PRO A 18 14.66 -12.13 -4.85
CA PRO A 18 14.36 -12.11 -3.42
C PRO A 18 14.39 -10.68 -2.88
N GLN A 19 13.74 -10.46 -1.74
CA GLN A 19 13.70 -9.15 -1.10
C GLN A 19 15.01 -8.77 -0.39
N ARG A 20 15.13 -7.46 -0.08
CA ARG A 20 16.28 -6.87 0.62
C ARG A 20 16.54 -7.63 1.94
N LEU A 21 17.78 -8.07 2.13
CA LEU A 21 18.28 -8.56 3.42
C LEU A 21 18.87 -7.37 4.17
N PHE A 22 18.56 -7.26 5.46
CA PHE A 22 19.04 -6.20 6.33
C PHE A 22 20.05 -6.76 7.33
N THR A 23 21.17 -6.07 7.52
CA THR A 23 22.31 -6.49 8.35
C THR A 23 23.06 -5.28 8.89
N GLY A 24 23.67 -5.39 10.07
CA GLY A 24 24.47 -4.30 10.65
C GLY A 24 23.63 -3.07 10.97
N GLU A 25 24.07 -1.89 10.53
CA GLU A 25 23.37 -0.61 10.74
C GLU A 25 21.96 -0.60 10.11
N ALA A 26 21.73 -1.36 9.03
CA ALA A 26 20.43 -1.48 8.38
C ALA A 26 19.37 -2.26 9.21
N LEU A 27 19.71 -2.69 10.42
CA LEU A 27 18.78 -3.26 11.40
C LEU A 27 18.16 -2.19 12.34
N THR A 28 18.59 -0.94 12.26
CA THR A 28 18.32 0.10 13.27
C THR A 28 16.86 0.56 13.24
N GLU A 29 16.39 0.99 12.06
CA GLU A 29 15.01 1.50 11.88
C GLU A 29 14.00 0.42 11.51
N ILE A 30 14.42 -0.85 11.43
CA ILE A 30 13.50 -1.96 11.20
C ILE A 30 12.53 -2.09 12.38
N ALA A 31 11.24 -1.91 12.11
CA ALA A 31 10.15 -2.17 13.04
C ALA A 31 8.96 -2.78 12.26
N PHE A 32 8.87 -4.10 12.28
CA PHE A 32 7.90 -4.89 11.49
C PHE A 32 6.63 -5.17 12.32
N PRO A 33 5.44 -4.65 11.93
CA PRO A 33 4.26 -4.69 12.78
C PRO A 33 3.57 -6.07 12.81
N LEU A 34 3.48 -6.67 14.00
CA LEU A 34 2.75 -7.91 14.27
C LEU A 34 1.47 -7.61 15.05
N GLY A 35 0.31 -7.80 14.41
CA GLY A 35 -1.02 -7.59 14.99
C GLY A 35 -2.12 -7.68 13.94
N GLY A 36 -3.38 -7.79 14.37
CA GLY A 36 -4.55 -7.94 13.49
C GLY A 36 -5.26 -6.62 13.20
N ILE A 37 -6.06 -6.58 12.11
CA ILE A 37 -6.83 -5.40 11.67
C ILE A 37 -7.66 -4.84 12.83
N GLY A 38 -7.41 -3.59 13.19
CA GLY A 38 -8.13 -2.87 14.25
C GLY A 38 -7.86 -3.35 15.68
N THR A 39 -6.76 -4.08 15.93
CA THR A 39 -6.45 -4.64 17.25
C THR A 39 -5.20 -4.10 17.95
N GLY A 40 -4.44 -3.25 17.28
CA GLY A 40 -3.12 -2.84 17.73
C GLY A 40 -2.01 -3.84 17.35
N THR A 41 -0.77 -3.51 17.69
CA THR A 41 0.43 -4.23 17.22
C THR A 41 1.54 -4.28 18.27
N ILE A 42 2.49 -5.20 18.07
CA ILE A 42 3.83 -5.18 18.65
C ILE A 42 4.80 -5.23 17.46
N SER A 43 5.81 -4.36 17.41
CA SER A 43 6.79 -4.37 16.31
C SER A 43 8.01 -5.23 16.62
N LEU A 44 8.35 -6.12 15.69
CA LEU A 44 9.61 -6.87 15.72
C LEU A 44 10.73 -5.98 15.16
N GLY A 45 11.72 -5.66 15.99
CA GLY A 45 12.90 -4.90 15.63
C GLY A 45 13.90 -5.72 14.81
N GLY A 46 14.70 -5.07 13.96
CA GLY A 46 15.66 -5.75 13.08
C GLY A 46 16.68 -6.62 13.81
N ARG A 47 17.04 -6.23 15.05
CA ARG A 47 17.94 -7.01 15.90
C ARG A 47 17.27 -8.24 16.56
N GLY A 48 15.95 -8.39 16.47
CA GLY A 48 15.17 -9.42 17.20
C GLY A 48 14.46 -8.93 18.48
N ASN A 49 14.66 -7.67 18.86
CA ASN A 49 14.01 -7.06 20.03
C ASN A 49 12.53 -6.74 19.76
N LEU A 50 11.70 -6.66 20.80
CA LEU A 50 10.30 -6.19 20.68
C LEU A 50 10.21 -4.70 21.03
N ARG A 51 9.62 -3.90 20.14
CA ARG A 51 9.44 -2.44 20.27
C ARG A 51 8.04 -2.03 19.82
N ASP A 52 7.68 -0.78 20.04
CA ASP A 52 6.40 -0.18 19.64
C ASP A 52 5.21 -1.04 20.09
N TRP A 53 4.99 -1.05 21.41
CA TRP A 53 3.91 -1.76 22.08
C TRP A 53 2.62 -0.94 21.99
N GLU A 54 1.88 -1.15 20.91
CA GLU A 54 0.75 -0.34 20.46
C GLU A 54 -0.58 -1.13 20.53
N ILE A 55 -0.64 -2.12 21.42
CA ILE A 55 -1.79 -2.98 21.72
C ILE A 55 -2.90 -2.25 22.52
N TYR A 56 -2.67 -1.00 22.90
CA TYR A 56 -3.52 -0.19 23.79
C TYR A 56 -4.60 0.63 23.06
N ASN A 57 -4.96 0.24 21.83
CA ASN A 57 -5.89 0.95 20.96
C ASN A 57 -5.52 2.43 20.69
N ARG A 58 -4.21 2.75 20.70
CA ARG A 58 -3.61 4.05 20.34
C ARG A 58 -2.17 3.85 19.87
N PRO A 59 -1.59 4.80 19.10
CA PRO A 59 -0.16 4.82 18.80
C PRO A 59 0.71 4.89 20.06
N ASN A 60 1.89 4.29 19.99
CA ASN A 60 2.85 4.26 21.09
C ASN A 60 4.27 3.95 20.58
N LYS A 61 4.72 4.72 19.58
CA LYS A 61 6.07 4.62 18.99
C LYS A 61 7.17 4.88 20.02
N GLY A 62 8.32 4.27 19.79
CA GLY A 62 9.49 4.28 20.68
C GLY A 62 9.29 3.51 21.99
N SER A 63 8.11 2.93 22.23
CA SER A 63 7.85 2.24 23.50
C SER A 63 8.55 0.88 23.58
N LEU A 64 9.08 0.61 24.76
CA LEU A 64 9.65 -0.67 25.15
C LEU A 64 8.90 -1.17 26.38
N LEU A 65 8.62 -2.46 26.45
CA LEU A 65 8.09 -3.10 27.64
C LEU A 65 9.29 -3.60 28.48
N PRO A 66 9.47 -3.11 29.72
CA PRO A 66 10.64 -3.45 30.54
C PRO A 66 10.89 -4.95 30.67
N TYR A 67 12.16 -5.37 30.72
CA TYR A 67 12.59 -6.76 30.92
C TYR A 67 11.90 -7.79 30.00
N THR A 68 11.45 -7.38 28.81
CA THR A 68 10.70 -8.24 27.88
C THR A 68 11.57 -8.63 26.70
N PHE A 69 11.97 -9.90 26.64
CA PHE A 69 12.93 -10.43 25.66
C PHE A 69 12.82 -11.96 25.53
N PHE A 70 13.44 -12.51 24.48
CA PHE A 70 13.72 -13.93 24.35
C PHE A 70 15.19 -14.20 24.67
N ALA A 71 15.49 -15.33 25.31
CA ALA A 71 16.86 -15.78 25.55
C ALA A 71 16.99 -17.30 25.38
N LEU A 72 18.14 -17.75 24.90
CA LEU A 72 18.49 -19.15 24.72
C LEU A 72 19.63 -19.52 25.67
N TRP A 73 19.44 -20.59 26.42
CA TRP A 73 20.51 -21.39 27.00
C TRP A 73 20.70 -22.64 26.14
N ALA A 74 21.94 -23.01 25.85
CA ALA A 74 22.26 -24.23 25.12
C ALA A 74 23.52 -24.89 25.68
N ARG A 75 23.46 -26.21 25.89
CA ARG A 75 24.59 -27.03 26.36
C ARG A 75 24.78 -28.24 25.46
N LYS A 76 25.94 -28.33 24.84
CA LYS A 76 26.39 -29.54 24.14
C LYS A 76 26.91 -30.52 25.17
N ASP A 77 26.63 -31.81 24.96
CA ASP A 77 27.09 -32.88 25.86
C ASP A 77 28.57 -32.71 26.27
N GLY A 78 28.88 -32.84 27.57
CA GLY A 78 30.24 -32.69 28.11
C GLY A 78 30.93 -31.33 27.88
N GLU A 79 30.22 -30.29 27.47
CA GLU A 79 30.72 -28.92 27.28
C GLU A 79 30.03 -27.94 28.23
N ALA A 80 30.62 -26.76 28.45
CA ALA A 80 30.01 -25.71 29.26
C ALA A 80 28.76 -25.14 28.56
N PRO A 81 27.73 -24.71 29.30
CA PRO A 81 26.57 -24.04 28.72
C PRO A 81 26.92 -22.65 28.20
N VAL A 82 26.17 -22.18 27.21
CA VAL A 82 26.18 -20.79 26.74
C VAL A 82 24.75 -20.25 26.79
N ALA A 83 24.57 -19.09 27.43
CA ALA A 83 23.30 -18.38 27.50
C ALA A 83 23.40 -16.98 26.89
N SER A 84 22.40 -16.62 26.09
CA SER A 84 22.37 -15.35 25.35
C SER A 84 20.94 -14.84 25.17
N ILE A 85 20.73 -13.54 25.30
CA ILE A 85 19.53 -12.87 24.78
C ILE A 85 19.54 -13.04 23.25
N LEU A 86 18.37 -13.35 22.68
CA LEU A 86 18.17 -13.57 21.24
C LEU A 86 17.89 -12.26 20.50
N GLU A 87 18.77 -11.30 20.75
CA GLU A 87 18.90 -10.05 20.04
C GLU A 87 20.33 -9.98 19.50
N SER A 88 20.56 -9.34 18.35
CA SER A 88 21.92 -9.04 17.91
C SER A 88 22.55 -7.92 18.75
N ALA A 89 23.89 -7.84 18.72
CA ALA A 89 24.66 -6.81 19.39
C ALA A 89 24.10 -5.38 19.18
N LEU A 90 24.10 -4.61 20.27
CA LEU A 90 23.66 -3.21 20.27
C LEU A 90 24.66 -2.36 19.48
N GLN A 91 24.15 -1.41 18.69
CA GLN A 91 24.95 -0.53 17.85
C GLN A 91 25.15 0.84 18.53
N PRO A 92 26.27 1.55 18.27
CA PRO A 92 26.46 2.92 18.72
C PRO A 92 25.39 3.87 18.12
N PRO A 93 25.16 5.07 18.68
CA PRO A 93 25.93 5.70 19.75
C PRO A 93 25.38 5.42 21.17
N PHE A 94 26.26 5.03 22.09
CA PHE A 94 25.92 4.71 23.49
C PHE A 94 25.90 5.96 24.40
N VAL A 95 25.27 7.06 23.96
CA VAL A 95 25.52 8.43 24.44
C VAL A 95 24.43 9.04 25.35
N ALA A 96 23.48 8.23 25.83
CA ALA A 96 22.48 8.70 26.79
C ALA A 96 23.12 9.03 28.16
N GLY A 97 22.63 10.09 28.84
CA GLY A 97 23.28 10.63 30.05
C GLY A 97 23.34 9.69 31.26
N GLY A 98 22.44 8.70 31.34
CA GLY A 98 22.46 7.62 32.33
C GLY A 98 23.06 6.31 31.81
N GLY A 99 23.70 6.31 30.63
CA GLY A 99 24.02 5.11 29.87
C GLY A 99 22.78 4.47 29.21
N LEU A 100 22.94 3.25 28.70
CA LEU A 100 21.83 2.49 28.11
C LEU A 100 20.83 2.02 29.18
N ARG A 101 19.53 2.07 28.88
CA ARG A 101 18.46 1.76 29.83
C ARG A 101 18.64 0.39 30.51
N PRO A 102 18.80 0.31 31.84
CA PRO A 102 19.05 -0.96 32.53
C PRO A 102 17.92 -1.99 32.40
N ASP A 103 16.67 -1.55 32.14
CA ASP A 103 15.52 -2.43 31.94
C ASP A 103 15.53 -3.21 30.61
N THR A 104 16.46 -2.89 29.72
CA THR A 104 16.77 -3.67 28.49
C THR A 104 17.90 -4.68 28.70
N LEU A 105 18.47 -4.76 29.91
CA LEU A 105 19.63 -5.59 30.26
C LEU A 105 20.81 -5.45 29.25
N PRO A 106 21.31 -4.23 28.96
CA PRO A 106 22.25 -3.99 27.86
C PRO A 106 23.62 -4.63 28.06
N GLY A 107 24.04 -4.89 29.30
CA GLY A 107 25.27 -5.62 29.64
C GLY A 107 25.15 -7.15 29.56
N VAL A 108 23.96 -7.70 29.31
CA VAL A 108 23.76 -9.15 29.16
C VAL A 108 24.11 -9.59 27.74
N ARG A 109 24.76 -10.76 27.64
CA ARG A 109 25.23 -11.37 26.39
C ARG A 109 24.13 -11.44 25.33
N ARG A 110 24.48 -11.04 24.11
CA ARG A 110 23.64 -11.04 22.91
C ARG A 110 24.30 -11.80 21.76
N MET A 111 23.52 -12.10 20.74
CA MET A 111 24.01 -12.72 19.50
C MET A 111 24.99 -11.78 18.79
N GLN A 112 26.04 -12.32 18.17
CA GLN A 112 27.05 -11.50 17.50
C GLN A 112 26.46 -10.72 16.31
N SER A 113 25.55 -11.33 15.55
CA SER A 113 24.88 -10.70 14.41
C SER A 113 23.46 -11.23 14.19
N ALA A 114 22.70 -10.51 13.38
CA ALA A 114 21.43 -10.94 12.81
C ALA A 114 21.36 -10.57 11.32
N THR A 115 20.64 -11.37 10.55
CA THR A 115 20.19 -11.03 9.19
C THR A 115 18.66 -11.06 9.18
N PHE A 116 18.04 -9.91 8.96
CA PHE A 116 16.59 -9.75 8.92
C PHE A 116 16.09 -9.79 7.47
N ARG A 117 14.97 -10.48 7.24
CA ARG A 117 14.23 -10.50 5.97
C ARG A 117 12.74 -10.35 6.26
N GLY A 118 12.12 -9.27 5.78
CA GLY A 118 10.67 -9.07 5.87
C GLY A 118 10.00 -9.26 4.52
N GLU A 119 9.00 -10.12 4.44
CA GLU A 119 8.16 -10.35 3.26
C GLU A 119 6.70 -10.43 3.79
N TYR A 120 6.05 -9.26 3.91
CA TYR A 120 4.82 -9.11 4.70
C TYR A 120 3.72 -10.08 4.23
N PRO A 121 3.14 -10.93 5.10
CA PRO A 121 3.01 -10.79 6.56
C PRO A 121 4.09 -11.48 7.42
N PHE A 122 5.14 -12.05 6.83
CA PHE A 122 6.17 -12.81 7.53
C PHE A 122 7.48 -12.02 7.69
N ALA A 123 8.17 -12.25 8.80
CA ALA A 123 9.54 -11.82 9.02
C ALA A 123 10.40 -13.01 9.46
N TRP A 124 11.64 -13.08 8.97
CA TRP A 124 12.64 -14.05 9.42
C TRP A 124 13.89 -13.34 9.93
N ILE A 125 14.49 -13.93 10.97
CA ILE A 125 15.78 -13.51 11.49
C ILE A 125 16.68 -14.74 11.62
N GLU A 126 17.77 -14.78 10.87
CA GLU A 126 18.86 -15.75 11.05
C GLU A 126 19.93 -15.09 11.94
N PHE A 127 20.28 -15.72 13.07
CA PHE A 127 21.24 -15.16 14.03
C PHE A 127 22.61 -15.82 13.91
N GLY A 128 23.67 -15.01 13.89
CA GLY A 128 25.06 -15.45 13.88
C GLY A 128 25.66 -15.39 15.29
N ASP A 129 26.15 -16.52 15.78
CA ASP A 129 26.96 -16.62 17.00
C ASP A 129 27.78 -17.92 17.00
N GLU A 130 29.11 -17.83 17.06
CA GLU A 130 29.98 -19.02 17.02
C GLU A 130 30.07 -19.77 18.37
N ALA A 131 29.70 -19.14 19.50
CA ALA A 131 29.79 -19.78 20.80
C ALA A 131 28.59 -20.70 21.10
N LEU A 132 27.45 -20.48 20.45
CA LEU A 132 26.27 -21.32 20.63
C LEU A 132 26.40 -22.65 19.86
N PRO A 133 26.19 -23.81 20.51
CA PRO A 133 26.30 -25.13 19.86
C PRO A 133 25.15 -25.46 18.89
N VAL A 134 24.29 -24.48 18.56
CA VAL A 134 23.12 -24.59 17.67
C VAL A 134 23.04 -23.36 16.76
N ARG A 135 22.56 -23.57 15.54
CA ARG A 135 22.09 -22.46 14.69
C ARG A 135 20.69 -22.04 15.16
N VAL A 136 20.44 -20.74 15.21
CA VAL A 136 19.22 -20.14 15.72
C VAL A 136 18.59 -19.28 14.65
N SER A 137 17.32 -19.53 14.32
CA SER A 137 16.52 -18.58 13.56
C SER A 137 15.08 -18.48 14.04
N LEU A 138 14.45 -17.36 13.69
CA LEU A 138 13.09 -17.01 14.02
C LEU A 138 12.30 -16.86 12.71
N GLU A 139 11.07 -17.40 12.68
CA GLU A 139 10.00 -16.93 11.80
C GLU A 139 8.92 -16.27 12.67
N ALA A 140 8.51 -15.05 12.33
CA ALA A 140 7.49 -14.31 13.05
C ALA A 140 6.39 -13.79 12.12
N PHE A 141 5.12 -13.86 12.55
CA PHE A 141 3.99 -13.41 11.74
C PHE A 141 2.73 -13.07 12.57
N ASN A 142 1.79 -12.35 11.93
CA ASN A 142 0.37 -12.32 12.30
C ASN A 142 -0.44 -12.79 11.07
N PRO A 143 -1.45 -13.67 11.22
CA PRO A 143 -2.16 -14.26 10.09
C PRO A 143 -2.77 -13.20 9.16
N PHE A 144 -2.57 -13.35 7.84
CA PHE A 144 -3.06 -12.39 6.84
C PHE A 144 -3.61 -13.13 5.64
N MET A 145 -4.91 -13.00 5.43
CA MET A 145 -5.65 -13.73 4.40
C MET A 145 -6.64 -12.76 3.75
N PRO A 146 -6.33 -12.23 2.56
CA PRO A 146 -7.28 -11.41 1.82
C PRO A 146 -8.62 -12.14 1.64
N LEU A 147 -9.71 -11.38 1.74
CA LEU A 147 -11.10 -11.87 1.80
C LEU A 147 -11.45 -12.69 3.07
N ASN A 148 -10.58 -12.73 4.07
CA ASN A 148 -10.87 -13.30 5.40
C ASN A 148 -10.49 -12.28 6.48
N VAL A 149 -11.39 -11.32 6.67
CA VAL A 149 -11.23 -10.23 7.65
C VAL A 149 -11.07 -10.80 9.07
N GLU A 150 -11.84 -11.84 9.41
CA GLU A 150 -11.94 -12.37 10.77
C GLU A 150 -10.64 -12.98 11.28
N ASP A 151 -10.02 -13.90 10.53
CA ASP A 151 -8.69 -14.43 10.90
C ASP A 151 -7.58 -13.37 10.74
N SER A 152 -7.79 -12.34 9.91
CA SER A 152 -6.85 -11.22 9.76
C SER A 152 -6.99 -10.14 10.87
N SER A 153 -8.04 -10.23 11.70
CA SER A 153 -8.28 -9.43 12.90
C SER A 153 -7.78 -10.10 14.20
N ILE A 154 -6.99 -11.18 14.14
CA ILE A 154 -6.52 -11.88 15.35
C ILE A 154 -5.49 -11.02 16.13
N PRO A 155 -5.70 -10.69 17.42
CA PRO A 155 -4.75 -9.93 18.25
C PRO A 155 -3.60 -10.81 18.79
N ALA A 156 -2.66 -11.16 17.92
CA ALA A 156 -1.52 -12.02 18.26
C ALA A 156 -0.21 -11.63 17.55
N ALA A 157 0.91 -11.91 18.19
CA ALA A 157 2.24 -11.98 17.59
C ALA A 157 2.78 -13.41 17.81
N ILE A 158 3.08 -14.11 16.72
CA ILE A 158 3.47 -15.52 16.72
C ILE A 158 4.95 -15.63 16.37
N PHE A 159 5.71 -16.39 17.15
CA PHE A 159 7.16 -16.55 17.04
C PHE A 159 7.52 -18.04 16.98
N GLN A 160 8.05 -18.51 15.86
CA GLN A 160 8.55 -19.88 15.67
C GLN A 160 10.08 -19.89 15.74
N TRP A 161 10.62 -20.24 16.91
CA TRP A 161 12.07 -20.33 17.10
C TRP A 161 12.60 -21.69 16.65
N LYS A 162 13.36 -21.71 15.56
CA LYS A 162 13.96 -22.89 14.97
C LYS A 162 15.40 -23.04 15.45
N LEU A 163 15.65 -24.10 16.21
CA LEU A 163 16.98 -24.43 16.73
C LEU A 163 17.51 -25.67 15.99
N THR A 164 18.71 -25.59 15.43
CA THR A 164 19.31 -26.69 14.65
C THR A 164 20.67 -27.07 15.21
N ASN A 165 20.85 -28.34 15.57
CA ASN A 165 22.11 -28.90 16.06
C ASN A 165 23.01 -29.33 14.88
N PRO A 166 24.08 -28.58 14.55
CA PRO A 166 24.99 -28.93 13.46
C PRO A 166 25.98 -30.04 13.85
N SER A 167 26.02 -30.47 15.11
CA SER A 167 27.06 -31.34 15.66
C SER A 167 26.73 -32.85 15.56
N THR A 168 27.66 -33.67 16.01
CA THR A 168 27.53 -35.14 16.12
C THR A 168 27.06 -35.62 17.49
N ARG A 169 26.85 -34.73 18.47
CA ARG A 169 26.39 -35.06 19.83
C ARG A 169 25.03 -34.40 20.11
N PRO A 170 24.23 -34.89 21.07
CA PRO A 170 23.04 -34.18 21.53
C PRO A 170 23.39 -32.79 22.06
N VAL A 171 22.45 -31.84 21.90
CA VAL A 171 22.52 -30.52 22.53
C VAL A 171 21.22 -30.28 23.28
N GLU A 172 21.32 -30.01 24.57
CA GLU A 172 20.21 -29.55 25.40
C GLU A 172 19.99 -28.06 25.16
N VAL A 173 18.74 -27.63 25.09
CA VAL A 173 18.35 -26.23 24.89
C VAL A 173 17.19 -25.84 25.79
N SER A 174 17.23 -24.61 26.26
CA SER A 174 16.11 -23.95 26.94
C SER A 174 15.91 -22.58 26.32
N LEU A 175 14.78 -22.38 25.63
CA LEU A 175 14.35 -21.07 25.15
C LEU A 175 13.44 -20.45 26.22
N THR A 176 13.87 -19.38 26.89
CA THR A 176 13.00 -18.59 27.76
C THR A 176 12.44 -17.39 27.00
N ALA A 177 11.15 -17.14 27.18
CA ALA A 177 10.52 -15.87 26.92
C ALA A 177 10.19 -15.20 28.25
N THR A 178 10.60 -13.96 28.42
CA THR A 178 10.36 -13.14 29.61
C THR A 178 9.48 -11.96 29.20
N MET A 179 8.49 -11.62 30.03
CA MET A 179 7.60 -10.48 29.78
C MET A 179 7.16 -9.83 31.09
N HIS A 180 7.23 -8.50 31.15
CA HIS A 180 6.55 -7.68 32.16
C HIS A 180 5.05 -7.65 31.87
N ASN A 181 4.19 -7.69 32.89
CA ASN A 181 2.74 -7.57 32.66
C ASN A 181 2.42 -6.29 31.85
N PRO A 182 1.84 -6.39 30.64
CA PRO A 182 1.54 -5.23 29.80
C PRO A 182 0.17 -4.60 30.12
N VAL A 183 -0.68 -5.27 30.91
CA VAL A 183 -2.04 -4.78 31.19
C VAL A 183 -1.95 -3.49 32.00
N ALA A 184 -2.67 -2.47 31.52
CA ALA A 184 -2.61 -1.09 32.00
C ALA A 184 -1.20 -0.44 31.99
N PHE A 185 -0.21 -1.02 31.31
CA PHE A 185 1.14 -0.44 31.22
C PHE A 185 1.13 0.83 30.36
N GLN A 186 1.09 1.98 31.01
CA GLN A 186 1.21 3.28 30.38
C GLN A 186 2.59 3.88 30.65
N VAL A 187 3.37 4.00 29.57
CA VAL A 187 4.45 4.99 29.48
C VAL A 187 3.79 6.34 29.29
N GLN A 188 4.04 7.25 30.24
CA GLN A 188 3.67 8.66 30.13
C GLN A 188 4.86 9.42 29.51
N ASP A 189 4.70 10.70 29.19
CA ASP A 189 5.78 11.49 28.57
C ASP A 189 6.90 11.88 29.56
N GLU A 190 6.71 11.57 30.85
CA GLU A 190 7.75 11.51 31.88
C GLU A 190 8.27 10.06 32.02
N GLU A 191 9.58 9.88 32.24
CA GLU A 191 10.28 8.58 32.08
C GLU A 191 9.83 7.44 33.02
N THR A 192 8.98 7.73 34.01
CA THR A 192 8.42 6.75 34.96
C THR A 192 7.08 6.19 34.48
N PRO A 193 6.97 4.87 34.19
CA PRO A 193 5.69 4.22 33.96
C PRO A 193 4.78 4.32 35.19
N ARG A 194 3.46 4.33 34.99
CA ARG A 194 2.49 4.25 36.08
C ARG A 194 2.62 2.92 36.83
N THR A 195 3.16 2.96 38.06
CA THR A 195 3.29 1.77 38.92
C THR A 195 2.07 1.54 39.83
N ASP A 196 0.90 2.08 39.48
CA ASP A 196 -0.31 1.98 40.30
C ASP A 196 -1.27 0.87 39.86
N GLY A 197 -0.86 0.00 38.93
CA GLY A 197 -1.59 -1.22 38.60
C GLY A 197 -1.47 -2.27 39.71
N GLU A 198 -2.60 -2.83 40.14
CA GLU A 198 -2.58 -4.13 40.82
C GLU A 198 -2.49 -5.22 39.76
N TRP A 199 -1.28 -5.66 39.42
CA TRP A 199 -1.08 -6.64 38.35
C TRP A 199 -1.29 -8.07 38.85
N ARG A 200 -1.89 -8.92 38.03
CA ARG A 200 -2.15 -10.32 38.33
C ARG A 200 -1.56 -11.21 37.23
N ASN A 201 -0.64 -12.09 37.61
CA ASN A 201 0.07 -13.01 36.72
C ASN A 201 -0.28 -14.46 37.11
N GLU A 202 -0.84 -15.24 36.20
CA GLU A 202 -1.42 -16.57 36.47
C GLU A 202 -0.85 -17.62 35.48
N TYR A 203 -0.29 -18.73 35.98
CA TYR A 203 0.02 -19.87 35.10
C TYR A 203 -1.26 -20.63 34.74
N ARG A 204 -1.41 -20.98 33.46
CA ARG A 204 -2.53 -21.77 32.94
C ARG A 204 -2.04 -22.85 31.99
N GLU A 205 -2.77 -23.96 31.97
CA GLU A 205 -2.49 -25.10 31.11
C GLU A 205 -3.79 -25.81 30.67
N THR A 206 -3.82 -26.21 29.41
CA THR A 206 -4.78 -27.13 28.79
C THR A 206 -4.02 -28.24 28.07
N ALA A 207 -4.72 -29.19 27.44
CA ALA A 207 -4.08 -30.25 26.68
C ALA A 207 -3.07 -29.71 25.63
N ASN A 208 -3.42 -28.64 24.91
CA ASN A 208 -2.65 -28.15 23.76
C ASN A 208 -2.02 -26.74 23.94
N LEU A 209 -2.30 -26.02 25.02
CA LEU A 209 -1.79 -24.68 25.28
C LEU A 209 -1.37 -24.53 26.74
N ARG A 210 -0.20 -23.94 27.00
CA ARG A 210 0.26 -23.62 28.35
C ARG A 210 1.08 -22.33 28.39
N GLY A 211 1.13 -21.69 29.56
CA GLY A 211 1.89 -20.45 29.76
C GLY A 211 1.24 -19.50 30.76
N LEU A 212 1.43 -18.20 30.54
CA LEU A 212 1.10 -17.14 31.48
C LEU A 212 -0.04 -16.27 30.96
N LEU A 213 -1.05 -16.04 31.79
CA LEU A 213 -2.05 -14.99 31.63
C LEU A 213 -1.65 -13.77 32.48
N PHE A 214 -1.75 -12.60 31.87
CA PHE A 214 -1.53 -11.29 32.47
C PHE A 214 -2.85 -10.53 32.51
N ALA A 215 -3.18 -10.02 33.70
CA ALA A 215 -4.39 -9.25 34.01
C ALA A 215 -4.07 -8.15 35.03
N SER A 216 -5.08 -7.40 35.46
CA SER A 216 -5.01 -6.51 36.63
C SER A 216 -6.33 -6.56 37.39
N THR A 217 -6.28 -6.63 38.73
CA THR A 217 -7.47 -6.59 39.62
C THR A 217 -8.02 -5.18 39.84
N ARG A 218 -7.30 -4.16 39.36
CA ARG A 218 -7.69 -2.75 39.48
C ARG A 218 -8.63 -2.27 38.37
N PHE A 219 -8.73 -3.01 37.26
CA PHE A 219 -9.43 -2.58 36.04
C PHE A 219 -10.51 -3.58 35.61
N ASP A 220 -11.24 -4.12 36.59
CA ASP A 220 -12.35 -5.07 36.39
C ASP A 220 -13.60 -4.40 35.78
N GLU A 221 -13.73 -3.07 35.91
CA GLU A 221 -14.81 -2.29 35.29
C GLU A 221 -14.39 -1.69 33.93
N LYS A 222 -15.36 -1.63 33.00
CA LYS A 222 -15.18 -1.25 31.58
C LYS A 222 -14.39 0.05 31.42
N GLY A 223 -13.14 -0.04 30.96
CA GLY A 223 -12.26 1.11 30.73
C GLY A 223 -11.15 0.83 29.73
N CYS A 224 -10.50 1.87 29.22
CA CYS A 224 -9.45 1.74 28.19
C CYS A 224 -8.18 0.99 28.65
N ASN A 225 -8.02 0.81 29.97
CA ASN A 225 -6.92 0.05 30.56
C ASN A 225 -7.35 -1.37 30.98
N SER A 226 -8.64 -1.70 30.88
CA SER A 226 -9.16 -3.05 31.11
C SER A 226 -8.81 -3.97 29.94
N GLY A 227 -8.46 -5.21 30.23
CA GLY A 227 -8.01 -6.17 29.24
C GLY A 227 -7.13 -7.27 29.83
N THR A 228 -6.60 -8.11 28.95
CA THR A 228 -5.67 -9.20 29.30
C THR A 228 -4.60 -9.36 28.22
N ALA A 229 -3.50 -10.02 28.56
CA ALA A 229 -2.50 -10.49 27.61
C ALA A 229 -2.01 -11.89 27.98
N THR A 230 -1.39 -12.62 27.06
CA THR A 230 -0.72 -13.90 27.37
C THR A 230 0.69 -13.99 26.83
N LEU A 231 1.49 -14.85 27.45
CA LEU A 231 2.72 -15.40 26.90
C LEU A 231 2.60 -16.92 26.95
N THR A 232 2.41 -17.56 25.80
CA THR A 232 1.99 -18.97 25.73
C THR A 232 2.75 -19.78 24.70
N THR A 233 2.68 -21.11 24.83
CA THR A 233 3.24 -22.08 23.89
C THR A 233 2.35 -23.31 23.75
N THR A 234 2.43 -23.97 22.60
CA THR A 234 1.90 -25.32 22.40
C THR A 234 2.88 -26.42 22.83
N HIS A 235 4.18 -26.10 22.95
CA HIS A 235 5.23 -27.02 23.40
C HIS A 235 4.93 -27.57 24.80
N VAL A 236 5.23 -28.85 25.04
CA VAL A 236 4.78 -29.57 26.25
C VAL A 236 5.78 -29.45 27.41
N HIS A 237 7.08 -29.47 27.13
CA HIS A 237 8.09 -29.49 28.18
C HIS A 237 8.51 -28.06 28.55
N VAL A 238 7.87 -27.51 29.60
CA VAL A 238 8.08 -26.15 30.05
C VAL A 238 8.43 -26.06 31.54
N THR A 239 9.10 -24.97 31.93
CA THR A 239 9.02 -24.41 33.28
C THR A 239 8.45 -22.99 33.20
N ALA A 240 7.78 -22.55 34.26
CA ALA A 240 7.15 -21.23 34.33
C ALA A 240 7.39 -20.58 35.68
N GLN A 241 7.53 -19.26 35.67
CA GLN A 241 7.71 -18.42 36.84
C GLN A 241 6.73 -17.25 36.75
N THR A 242 5.65 -17.28 37.56
CA THR A 242 4.61 -16.24 37.58
C THR A 242 5.13 -14.89 38.08
N LEU A 243 6.17 -14.88 38.92
CA LEU A 243 6.81 -13.65 39.39
C LEU A 243 8.32 -13.79 39.62
N TRP A 244 9.10 -12.85 39.09
CA TRP A 244 10.51 -12.64 39.43
C TRP A 244 10.70 -12.21 40.89
N TYR A 245 11.89 -12.43 41.46
CA TYR A 245 12.18 -12.02 42.84
C TYR A 245 11.99 -10.50 43.02
N GLN A 246 11.13 -10.11 43.97
CA GLN A 246 10.78 -8.71 44.24
C GLN A 246 11.68 -8.15 45.35
N ALA A 247 12.66 -7.35 44.94
CA ALA A 247 13.55 -6.59 45.82
C ALA A 247 14.04 -5.33 45.09
N GLY A 248 15.19 -4.77 45.52
CA GLY A 248 15.71 -3.50 45.03
C GLY A 248 16.35 -3.58 43.65
N TRP A 249 16.86 -2.42 43.21
CA TRP A 249 17.77 -2.24 42.08
C TRP A 249 17.54 -3.17 40.88
N TRP A 250 18.32 -4.25 40.78
CA TRP A 250 18.32 -5.22 39.68
C TRP A 250 18.21 -6.67 40.16
N ASP A 251 17.87 -6.89 41.43
CA ASP A 251 17.99 -8.17 42.13
C ASP A 251 17.21 -9.30 41.43
N GLY A 252 15.97 -9.02 41.02
CA GLY A 252 15.12 -9.97 40.29
C GLY A 252 15.69 -10.39 38.93
N SER A 253 16.27 -9.45 38.19
CA SER A 253 16.95 -9.71 36.90
C SER A 253 18.29 -10.44 37.08
N HIS A 254 19.02 -10.17 38.16
CA HIS A 254 20.29 -10.82 38.50
C HIS A 254 20.06 -12.29 38.83
N LEU A 255 19.16 -12.58 39.78
CA LEU A 255 18.82 -13.95 40.17
C LEU A 255 18.15 -14.76 39.05
N PHE A 256 17.35 -14.12 38.18
CA PHE A 256 16.85 -14.75 36.97
C PHE A 256 17.99 -15.14 36.03
N TRP A 257 18.87 -14.19 35.70
CA TRP A 257 19.90 -14.41 34.68
C TRP A 257 20.94 -15.43 35.14
N ASP A 258 21.41 -15.36 36.38
CA ASP A 258 22.41 -16.29 36.93
C ASP A 258 21.89 -17.73 36.90
N LYS A 259 20.65 -17.96 37.36
CA LYS A 259 20.03 -19.30 37.35
C LYS A 259 19.82 -19.80 35.92
N PHE A 260 19.27 -18.95 35.03
CA PHE A 260 19.04 -19.33 33.64
C PHE A 260 20.35 -19.61 32.91
N ALA A 261 21.42 -18.82 33.15
CA ALA A 261 22.72 -19.01 32.52
C ALA A 261 23.46 -20.25 33.02
N ALA A 262 23.39 -20.55 34.32
CA ALA A 262 24.02 -21.73 34.90
C ALA A 262 23.28 -23.03 34.54
N GLU A 263 21.96 -23.07 34.75
CA GLU A 263 21.15 -24.30 34.75
C GLU A 263 20.28 -24.50 33.51
N GLY A 264 19.99 -23.44 32.76
CA GLY A 264 18.97 -23.46 31.70
C GLY A 264 17.56 -23.63 32.24
N GLN A 265 17.34 -23.33 33.52
CA GLN A 265 16.08 -23.52 34.24
C GLN A 265 15.58 -22.21 34.84
N LEU A 266 14.26 -22.12 35.05
CA LEU A 266 13.65 -21.03 35.81
C LEU A 266 13.53 -21.41 37.30
N GLN A 267 13.26 -20.42 38.15
CA GLN A 267 12.75 -20.72 39.48
C GLN A 267 11.25 -21.01 39.36
N THR A 268 10.91 -22.29 39.14
CA THR A 268 9.53 -22.72 38.90
C THR A 268 8.61 -22.25 40.02
N CYS A 269 7.61 -21.44 39.64
CA CYS A 269 6.57 -20.94 40.51
C CYS A 269 5.33 -20.72 39.63
N THR A 270 4.28 -21.50 39.87
CA THR A 270 3.03 -21.46 39.10
C THR A 270 1.87 -20.84 39.86
N ASP A 271 2.04 -20.53 41.15
CA ASP A 271 1.01 -19.92 41.97
C ASP A 271 0.64 -18.52 41.45
N PRO A 272 -0.65 -18.14 41.45
CA PRO A 272 -1.07 -16.83 40.96
C PRO A 272 -0.44 -15.70 41.78
N ALA A 273 0.32 -14.85 41.11
CA ALA A 273 0.99 -13.71 41.73
C ALA A 273 0.15 -12.43 41.58
N VAL A 274 0.03 -11.65 42.65
CA VAL A 274 -0.52 -10.29 42.63
C VAL A 274 0.57 -9.32 43.07
N VAL A 275 0.75 -8.25 42.29
CA VAL A 275 1.81 -7.25 42.49
C VAL A 275 1.18 -5.87 42.57
N THR A 276 1.31 -5.23 43.73
CA THR A 276 0.82 -3.85 43.97
C THR A 276 1.96 -2.83 44.04
N GLN A 277 3.20 -3.30 44.23
CA GLN A 277 4.45 -2.55 44.16
C GLN A 277 5.55 -3.48 43.64
N GLY A 278 6.49 -2.95 42.84
CA GLY A 278 7.60 -3.72 42.28
C GLY A 278 7.53 -3.90 40.75
N LYS A 279 8.08 -5.00 40.25
CA LYS A 279 8.23 -5.32 38.82
C LYS A 279 7.45 -6.62 38.50
N PRO A 280 6.25 -6.56 37.90
CA PRO A 280 5.38 -7.71 37.61
C PRO A 280 5.88 -8.55 36.41
N VAL A 281 7.15 -8.97 36.44
CA VAL A 281 7.82 -9.74 35.39
C VAL A 281 7.64 -11.24 35.62
N SER A 282 7.31 -11.96 34.56
CA SER A 282 7.16 -13.42 34.53
C SER A 282 8.06 -14.04 33.46
N SER A 283 8.24 -15.35 33.49
CA SER A 283 9.00 -16.07 32.46
C SER A 283 8.45 -17.46 32.17
N LEU A 284 8.59 -17.89 30.93
CA LEU A 284 8.17 -19.20 30.41
C LEU A 284 9.34 -19.79 29.59
N ALA A 285 9.91 -20.89 30.07
CA ALA A 285 11.00 -21.58 29.39
C ALA A 285 10.54 -22.89 28.75
N LEU A 286 10.96 -23.11 27.51
CA LEU A 286 10.66 -24.27 26.67
C LEU A 286 11.92 -25.12 26.55
N HIS A 287 11.87 -26.36 27.02
CA HIS A 287 13.03 -27.26 27.12
C HIS A 287 13.01 -28.34 26.03
N ALA A 288 14.16 -28.62 25.42
CA ALA A 288 14.31 -29.73 24.48
C ALA A 288 15.75 -30.28 24.44
N THR A 289 15.91 -31.54 24.03
CA THR A 289 17.20 -32.11 23.66
C THR A 289 17.20 -32.37 22.17
N ILE A 290 18.05 -31.67 21.42
CA ILE A 290 18.13 -31.76 19.96
C ILE A 290 19.11 -32.87 19.57
N PRO A 291 18.68 -33.95 18.89
CA PRO A 291 19.59 -35.00 18.45
C PRO A 291 20.63 -34.51 17.42
N PRO A 292 21.73 -35.25 17.23
CA PRO A 292 22.74 -34.94 16.21
C PRO A 292 22.12 -34.68 14.83
N ARG A 293 22.50 -33.58 14.17
CA ARG A 293 22.03 -33.18 12.83
C ARG A 293 20.51 -33.05 12.69
N LYS A 294 19.79 -32.73 13.77
CA LYS A 294 18.35 -32.45 13.78
C LYS A 294 18.04 -31.00 14.15
N SER A 295 16.77 -30.62 13.95
CA SER A 295 16.20 -29.34 14.37
C SER A 295 14.98 -29.57 15.26
N VAL A 296 14.66 -28.58 16.08
CA VAL A 296 13.37 -28.45 16.79
C VAL A 296 12.82 -27.05 16.55
N THR A 297 11.49 -26.90 16.54
CA THR A 297 10.82 -25.60 16.58
C THR A 297 10.17 -25.43 17.94
N LEU A 298 10.46 -24.31 18.61
CA LEU A 298 9.90 -23.95 19.92
C LEU A 298 8.98 -22.73 19.71
N PRO A 299 7.65 -22.93 19.56
CA PRO A 299 6.72 -21.85 19.28
C PRO A 299 6.39 -21.05 20.53
N VAL A 300 6.37 -19.73 20.43
CA VAL A 300 5.88 -18.82 21.47
C VAL A 300 4.86 -17.86 20.84
N MET A 301 3.80 -17.54 21.57
CA MET A 301 2.75 -16.62 21.16
C MET A 301 2.57 -15.55 22.24
N ILE A 302 2.52 -14.29 21.81
CA ILE A 302 2.00 -13.19 22.62
C ILE A 302 0.62 -12.85 22.08
N THR A 303 -0.40 -12.85 22.92
CA THR A 303 -1.77 -12.46 22.55
C THR A 303 -2.28 -11.37 23.47
N TRP A 304 -3.23 -10.56 23.01
CA TRP A 304 -3.85 -9.52 23.82
C TRP A 304 -5.35 -9.45 23.59
N HIS A 305 -6.06 -8.86 24.55
CA HIS A 305 -7.46 -8.53 24.43
C HIS A 305 -7.71 -7.21 25.16
N THR A 306 -7.81 -6.14 24.39
CA THR A 306 -8.09 -4.77 24.81
C THR A 306 -9.46 -4.35 24.26
N PRO A 307 -10.56 -4.79 24.90
CA PRO A 307 -11.93 -4.72 24.34
C PRO A 307 -12.49 -3.31 24.21
N PHE A 308 -11.83 -2.30 24.78
CA PHE A 308 -12.31 -0.92 24.79
C PHE A 308 -11.23 0.10 24.42
N MET A 309 -11.63 1.18 23.76
CA MET A 309 -10.79 2.33 23.43
C MET A 309 -11.44 3.64 23.87
N LYS A 310 -10.64 4.68 24.11
CA LYS A 310 -11.16 6.05 24.25
C LYS A 310 -11.39 6.66 22.86
N ASN A 311 -12.53 7.29 22.67
CA ASN A 311 -12.82 8.10 21.48
C ASN A 311 -12.04 9.42 21.53
N ALA A 312 -10.80 9.40 21.06
CA ALA A 312 -9.94 10.58 20.98
C ALA A 312 -10.44 11.65 19.99
N TRP A 313 -11.40 11.34 19.11
CA TRP A 313 -11.73 12.18 17.95
C TRP A 313 -12.74 13.30 18.27
N ALA A 314 -13.60 13.11 19.28
CA ALA A 314 -14.65 14.10 19.56
C ALA A 314 -15.17 14.16 21.02
N ARG A 315 -15.16 13.06 21.79
CA ARG A 315 -15.95 12.99 23.05
C ARG A 315 -15.30 12.24 24.23
N GLN A 316 -14.12 11.65 24.08
CA GLN A 316 -13.47 10.71 25.03
C GLN A 316 -14.33 9.53 25.52
N ALA A 317 -15.52 9.32 24.94
CA ALA A 317 -16.41 8.22 25.26
C ALA A 317 -15.72 6.86 25.05
N LEU A 318 -16.05 5.89 25.90
CA LEU A 318 -15.50 4.53 25.79
C LEU A 318 -16.25 3.77 24.68
N LEU A 319 -15.51 3.28 23.68
CA LEU A 319 -16.04 2.51 22.56
C LEU A 319 -15.55 1.07 22.65
N GLY A 320 -16.40 0.10 22.28
CA GLY A 320 -15.99 -1.29 22.12
C GLY A 320 -15.23 -1.51 20.81
N THR A 321 -14.10 -2.22 20.87
CA THR A 321 -13.33 -2.64 19.68
C THR A 321 -13.89 -3.95 19.12
N TYR A 322 -13.63 -4.27 17.85
CA TYR A 322 -14.22 -5.46 17.22
C TYR A 322 -13.86 -6.78 17.94
N MET A 323 -12.63 -6.89 18.46
CA MET A 323 -12.16 -8.07 19.19
C MET A 323 -13.05 -8.43 20.40
N SER A 324 -13.76 -7.45 20.99
CA SER A 324 -14.69 -7.66 22.12
C SER A 324 -15.93 -8.50 21.76
N ARG A 325 -16.19 -8.72 20.47
CA ARG A 325 -17.22 -9.65 19.97
C ARG A 325 -16.65 -10.99 19.53
N GLN A 326 -15.39 -11.03 19.10
CA GLN A 326 -14.72 -12.26 18.67
C GLN A 326 -14.17 -13.08 19.86
N PHE A 327 -13.64 -12.41 20.88
CA PHE A 327 -12.92 -13.02 21.98
C PHE A 327 -13.42 -12.54 23.35
N ARG A 328 -13.10 -13.31 24.40
CA ARG A 328 -13.53 -13.07 25.78
C ARG A 328 -12.39 -12.46 26.61
N ASP A 329 -11.22 -13.06 26.44
CA ASP A 329 -9.93 -12.69 27.02
C ASP A 329 -8.81 -13.10 26.04
N ALA A 330 -7.57 -12.71 26.35
CA ALA A 330 -6.40 -13.07 25.55
C ALA A 330 -6.09 -14.59 25.58
N TRP A 331 -6.61 -15.32 26.57
CA TRP A 331 -6.51 -16.78 26.63
C TRP A 331 -7.39 -17.45 25.58
N HIS A 332 -8.58 -16.92 25.31
CA HIS A 332 -9.45 -17.34 24.20
C HIS A 332 -8.79 -17.09 22.84
N VAL A 333 -8.08 -15.96 22.69
CA VAL A 333 -7.26 -15.67 21.48
C VAL A 333 -6.14 -16.70 21.32
N ALA A 334 -5.38 -16.97 22.39
CA ALA A 334 -4.28 -17.94 22.36
C ALA A 334 -4.78 -19.36 22.07
N ALA A 335 -5.90 -19.77 22.67
CA ALA A 335 -6.52 -21.07 22.42
C ALA A 335 -7.04 -21.19 20.99
N TYR A 336 -7.70 -20.16 20.45
CA TYR A 336 -8.13 -20.15 19.04
C TYR A 336 -6.95 -20.25 18.08
N THR A 337 -5.90 -19.46 18.33
CA THR A 337 -4.68 -19.43 17.52
C THR A 337 -3.96 -20.78 17.56
N ALA A 338 -3.77 -21.37 18.75
CA ALA A 338 -3.17 -22.69 18.92
C ALA A 338 -3.97 -23.81 18.24
N ASN A 339 -5.30 -23.79 18.32
CA ASN A 339 -6.17 -24.76 17.66
C ASN A 339 -6.15 -24.65 16.12
N ASN A 340 -5.79 -23.49 15.57
CA ASN A 340 -5.81 -23.21 14.13
C ASN A 340 -4.42 -22.98 13.52
N ILE A 341 -3.33 -23.10 14.27
CA ILE A 341 -2.01 -22.56 13.88
C ILE A 341 -1.55 -23.06 12.49
N ASP A 342 -1.66 -24.35 12.22
CA ASP A 342 -1.31 -24.95 10.92
C ASP A 342 -2.17 -24.42 9.77
N ARG A 343 -3.43 -24.05 10.03
CA ARG A 343 -4.35 -23.46 9.05
C ARG A 343 -4.00 -21.99 8.81
N LEU A 344 -3.88 -21.20 9.87
CA LEU A 344 -3.57 -19.77 9.85
C LEU A 344 -2.23 -19.51 9.15
N HIS A 345 -1.21 -20.31 9.49
CA HIS A 345 0.09 -20.29 8.81
C HIS A 345 -0.07 -20.63 7.32
N ARG A 346 -0.61 -21.80 6.99
CA ARG A 346 -0.72 -22.30 5.61
C ARG A 346 -1.59 -21.44 4.70
N GLU A 347 -2.67 -20.81 5.18
CA GLU A 347 -3.46 -19.86 4.40
C GLU A 347 -2.72 -18.53 4.20
N SER A 348 -2.02 -18.03 5.21
CA SER A 348 -1.16 -16.83 5.09
C SER A 348 0.03 -17.07 4.15
N SER A 349 0.65 -18.26 4.20
CA SER A 349 1.72 -18.67 3.29
C SER A 349 1.24 -18.84 1.85
N GLN A 350 -0.03 -19.19 1.61
CA GLN A 350 -0.59 -19.21 0.26
C GLN A 350 -0.65 -17.80 -0.33
N TRP A 351 -1.10 -16.80 0.45
CA TRP A 351 -1.06 -15.41 0.02
C TRP A 351 0.38 -14.94 -0.26
N HIS A 352 1.27 -15.12 0.73
CA HIS A 352 2.69 -14.77 0.63
C HIS A 352 3.34 -15.35 -0.64
N ASN A 353 3.23 -16.67 -0.83
CA ASN A 353 3.87 -17.35 -1.97
C ASN A 353 3.26 -16.94 -3.32
N ALA A 354 2.01 -16.48 -3.34
CA ALA A 354 1.38 -15.95 -4.55
C ALA A 354 1.93 -14.56 -4.89
N ILE A 355 1.99 -13.63 -3.93
CA ILE A 355 2.46 -12.26 -4.21
C ILE A 355 3.98 -12.17 -4.42
N PHE A 356 4.80 -12.81 -3.57
CA PHE A 356 6.26 -12.87 -3.76
C PHE A 356 6.68 -13.84 -4.89
N GLY A 357 5.75 -14.67 -5.39
CA GLY A 357 5.92 -15.44 -6.63
C GLY A 357 5.63 -14.65 -7.91
N SER A 358 5.24 -13.37 -7.82
CA SER A 358 4.93 -12.53 -8.99
C SER A 358 6.19 -12.15 -9.77
N SER A 359 6.05 -11.98 -11.08
CA SER A 359 7.07 -11.41 -11.97
C SER A 359 6.98 -9.87 -12.05
N LEU A 360 6.69 -9.22 -10.93
CA LEU A 360 6.80 -7.76 -10.80
C LEU A 360 8.19 -7.43 -10.21
N PRO A 361 8.73 -6.22 -10.44
CA PRO A 361 10.02 -5.84 -9.87
C PRO A 361 10.01 -5.91 -8.33
N SER A 362 11.14 -6.29 -7.73
CA SER A 362 11.21 -6.52 -6.28
C SER A 362 10.84 -5.29 -5.46
N SER A 363 11.20 -4.09 -5.91
CA SER A 363 10.82 -2.80 -5.32
C SER A 363 9.29 -2.55 -5.34
N VAL A 364 8.59 -3.01 -6.37
CA VAL A 364 7.12 -2.91 -6.45
C VAL A 364 6.48 -3.89 -5.47
N ILE A 365 6.97 -5.14 -5.41
CA ILE A 365 6.46 -6.12 -4.45
C ILE A 365 6.73 -5.67 -3.00
N ASP A 366 7.89 -5.09 -2.73
CA ASP A 366 8.21 -4.48 -1.44
C ASP A 366 7.26 -3.31 -1.12
N ALA A 367 7.11 -2.32 -2.01
CA ALA A 367 6.18 -1.21 -1.83
C ALA A 367 4.74 -1.67 -1.52
N VAL A 368 4.22 -2.60 -2.33
CA VAL A 368 2.83 -3.09 -2.25
C VAL A 368 2.60 -3.92 -0.99
N THR A 369 3.53 -4.82 -0.63
CA THR A 369 3.36 -5.69 0.55
C THR A 369 3.69 -4.97 1.84
N SER A 370 4.70 -4.09 1.85
CA SER A 370 5.11 -3.34 3.02
C SER A 370 4.10 -2.25 3.38
N GLN A 371 3.52 -1.52 2.42
CA GLN A 371 2.47 -0.53 2.77
C GLN A 371 1.12 -1.18 3.13
N ALA A 372 0.80 -2.37 2.61
CA ALA A 372 -0.36 -3.14 3.05
C ALA A 372 -0.35 -3.48 4.56
N SER A 373 0.76 -3.28 5.28
CA SER A 373 0.78 -3.38 6.74
C SER A 373 -0.02 -2.28 7.45
N ILE A 374 -0.18 -1.09 6.84
CA ILE A 374 -0.88 0.06 7.43
C ILE A 374 -2.31 -0.32 7.88
N ILE A 375 -2.99 -1.19 7.13
CA ILE A 375 -4.33 -1.73 7.41
C ILE A 375 -4.41 -2.42 8.79
N ARG A 376 -3.29 -2.89 9.34
CA ARG A 376 -3.19 -3.54 10.66
C ARG A 376 -2.55 -2.67 11.74
N THR A 377 -2.22 -1.42 11.44
CA THR A 377 -1.66 -0.44 12.39
C THR A 377 -2.74 0.43 13.02
N GLN A 378 -2.33 1.31 13.93
CA GLN A 378 -3.16 2.20 14.75
C GLN A 378 -3.82 3.31 13.94
N THR A 379 -3.37 3.52 12.69
CA THR A 379 -4.09 4.31 11.69
C THR A 379 -5.49 3.74 11.45
N CYS A 380 -5.70 2.43 11.63
CA CYS A 380 -6.94 1.72 11.30
C CYS A 380 -7.68 1.22 12.56
N VAL A 381 -9.00 1.44 12.60
CA VAL A 381 -9.88 1.14 13.74
C VAL A 381 -11.07 0.31 13.25
N ARG A 382 -11.33 -0.84 13.88
CA ARG A 382 -12.55 -1.63 13.67
C ARG A 382 -13.35 -1.67 14.97
N LEU A 383 -14.52 -1.04 14.98
CA LEU A 383 -15.36 -0.95 16.17
C LEU A 383 -16.27 -2.17 16.33
N ALA A 384 -16.87 -2.33 17.51
CA ALA A 384 -17.77 -3.44 17.84
C ALA A 384 -19.07 -3.45 17.00
N ASP A 385 -19.42 -2.41 16.25
CA ASP A 385 -20.50 -2.48 15.25
C ASP A 385 -20.10 -3.35 14.04
N GLY A 386 -18.80 -3.41 13.72
CA GLY A 386 -18.21 -4.07 12.56
C GLY A 386 -17.62 -3.10 11.54
N ASN A 387 -17.95 -1.81 11.65
CA ASN A 387 -17.54 -0.79 10.69
C ASN A 387 -16.05 -0.46 10.83
N PHE A 388 -15.44 -0.17 9.70
CA PHE A 388 -14.07 0.30 9.59
C PHE A 388 -14.03 1.82 9.62
N TYR A 389 -13.15 2.36 10.46
CA TYR A 389 -12.84 3.78 10.54
C TYR A 389 -11.33 3.97 10.59
N ALA A 390 -10.83 5.15 10.27
CA ALA A 390 -9.40 5.42 10.31
C ALA A 390 -9.01 6.84 10.75
N TYR A 391 -7.73 7.00 11.05
CA TYR A 391 -6.98 8.24 10.95
C TYR A 391 -6.39 8.38 9.54
N GLU A 392 -5.73 9.50 9.23
CA GLU A 392 -4.79 9.54 8.09
C GLU A 392 -3.46 8.86 8.42
N GLY A 393 -2.98 9.02 9.66
CA GLY A 393 -1.73 8.42 10.13
C GLY A 393 -1.60 8.48 11.66
N CYS A 394 -0.38 8.32 12.16
CA CYS A 394 -0.09 8.25 13.59
C CYS A 394 1.04 9.23 14.00
N GLY A 395 0.83 10.03 15.04
CA GLY A 395 1.93 10.57 15.82
C GLY A 395 2.53 9.48 16.72
N ASP A 396 3.51 9.83 17.56
CA ASP A 396 4.16 8.84 18.42
C ASP A 396 3.24 8.28 19.52
N LYS A 397 2.24 9.05 19.99
CA LYS A 397 1.39 8.72 21.16
C LYS A 397 -0.12 8.78 20.89
N ASP A 398 -0.51 9.41 19.79
CA ASP A 398 -1.89 9.69 19.40
C ASP A 398 -2.03 9.63 17.88
N GLY A 399 -3.22 9.31 17.37
CA GLY A 399 -3.45 9.27 15.93
C GLY A 399 -3.55 10.67 15.33
N CYS A 400 -2.98 10.87 14.13
CA CYS A 400 -2.94 12.16 13.46
C CYS A 400 -4.10 12.28 12.47
N CYS A 401 -4.73 13.47 12.43
CA CYS A 401 -5.81 13.81 11.50
C CYS A 401 -6.94 12.75 11.47
N ALA A 402 -7.79 12.80 12.49
CA ALA A 402 -8.87 11.83 12.72
C ALA A 402 -9.99 11.83 11.67
N GLY A 403 -10.73 10.72 11.62
CA GLY A 403 -11.83 10.51 10.68
C GLY A 403 -11.38 9.84 9.39
N ASN A 404 -12.32 9.14 8.72
CA ASN A 404 -12.14 8.65 7.35
C ASN A 404 -11.93 9.88 6.46
N CYS A 405 -10.69 10.32 6.31
CA CYS A 405 -10.42 11.61 5.73
C CYS A 405 -10.40 11.48 4.22
N ILE A 406 -11.55 11.75 3.58
CA ILE A 406 -11.83 11.28 2.22
C ILE A 406 -10.80 11.77 1.20
N HIS A 407 -10.25 12.99 1.33
CA HIS A 407 -9.20 13.47 0.42
C HIS A 407 -7.86 12.72 0.53
N VAL A 408 -7.58 12.03 1.65
CA VAL A 408 -6.42 11.13 1.80
C VAL A 408 -6.81 9.69 1.48
N TRP A 409 -7.96 9.23 1.97
CA TRP A 409 -8.46 7.87 1.74
C TRP A 409 -8.96 7.62 0.30
N ASN A 410 -9.02 8.65 -0.55
CA ASN A 410 -9.15 8.50 -2.01
C ASN A 410 -7.87 7.96 -2.68
N TYR A 411 -6.70 8.21 -2.08
CA TYR A 411 -5.44 7.62 -2.53
C TYR A 411 -5.31 6.15 -2.12
N GLU A 412 -6.07 5.71 -1.11
CA GLU A 412 -6.18 4.30 -0.70
C GLU A 412 -6.72 3.46 -1.86
N GLN A 413 -5.97 2.42 -2.25
CA GLN A 413 -6.41 1.44 -3.24
C GLN A 413 -6.14 -0.02 -2.84
N ALA A 414 -5.57 -0.31 -1.67
CA ALA A 414 -5.24 -1.67 -1.25
C ALA A 414 -6.42 -2.34 -0.50
N LEU A 415 -7.13 -1.61 0.36
CA LEU A 415 -8.23 -2.13 1.17
C LEU A 415 -9.36 -2.66 0.28
N ALA A 416 -9.66 -1.96 -0.82
CA ALA A 416 -10.64 -2.36 -1.82
C ALA A 416 -10.37 -3.73 -2.48
N PHE A 417 -9.10 -4.16 -2.57
CA PHE A 417 -8.72 -5.45 -3.19
C PHE A 417 -8.30 -6.51 -2.17
N LEU A 418 -7.94 -6.12 -0.94
CA LEU A 418 -7.53 -7.03 0.13
C LEU A 418 -8.70 -7.40 1.06
N PHE A 419 -9.49 -6.41 1.48
CA PHE A 419 -10.63 -6.55 2.39
C PHE A 419 -11.84 -5.70 1.94
N PRO A 420 -12.40 -5.94 0.74
CA PRO A 420 -13.50 -5.16 0.13
C PRO A 420 -14.77 -4.99 0.99
N GLU A 421 -14.97 -5.83 2.01
CA GLU A 421 -16.03 -5.66 3.01
C GLU A 421 -15.82 -4.40 3.88
N LEU A 422 -14.58 -4.16 4.31
CA LEU A 422 -14.19 -3.01 5.13
C LEU A 422 -14.29 -1.71 4.33
N GLU A 423 -13.82 -1.72 3.08
CA GLU A 423 -13.92 -0.59 2.16
C GLU A 423 -15.40 -0.20 1.91
N ARG A 424 -16.28 -1.18 1.61
CA ARG A 424 -17.73 -0.93 1.50
C ARG A 424 -18.37 -0.49 2.82
N SER A 425 -17.75 -0.73 3.99
CA SER A 425 -18.21 -0.17 5.26
C SER A 425 -17.87 1.32 5.37
N MET A 426 -16.68 1.75 4.92
CA MET A 426 -16.34 3.17 4.83
C MET A 426 -17.33 3.91 3.92
N ARG A 427 -17.54 3.44 2.68
CA ARG A 427 -18.50 4.09 1.75
C ARG A 427 -19.91 4.20 2.33
N ARG A 428 -20.40 3.16 3.03
CA ARG A 428 -21.71 3.20 3.70
C ARG A 428 -21.77 4.28 4.78
N THR A 429 -20.69 4.46 5.55
CA THR A 429 -20.58 5.55 6.54
C THR A 429 -20.47 6.92 5.86
N ASP A 430 -19.65 7.07 4.82
CA ASP A 430 -19.40 8.38 4.19
C ASP A 430 -20.69 8.91 3.51
N PHE A 431 -21.41 8.09 2.75
CA PHE A 431 -22.70 8.48 2.16
C PHE A 431 -23.84 8.61 3.18
N ALA A 432 -23.71 8.04 4.38
CA ALA A 432 -24.63 8.31 5.49
C ALA A 432 -24.39 9.69 6.14
N ASN A 433 -23.22 10.31 5.93
CA ASN A 433 -22.86 11.63 6.43
C ASN A 433 -23.11 12.78 5.43
N VAL A 434 -23.68 12.50 4.25
CA VAL A 434 -24.14 13.52 3.28
C VAL A 434 -25.15 14.46 3.93
N GLN A 435 -24.84 15.75 3.93
CA GLN A 435 -25.67 16.81 4.51
C GLN A 435 -26.90 17.13 3.63
N PRO A 436 -27.92 17.85 4.15
CA PRO A 436 -29.15 18.14 3.39
C PRO A 436 -28.95 18.91 2.08
N ASN A 437 -27.88 19.72 1.97
CA ASN A 437 -27.50 20.43 0.75
C ASN A 437 -26.66 19.59 -0.23
N GLY A 438 -26.21 18.40 0.18
CA GLY A 438 -25.38 17.48 -0.60
C GLY A 438 -23.91 17.39 -0.18
N SER A 439 -23.39 18.28 0.68
CA SER A 439 -21.97 18.21 1.07
C SER A 439 -21.62 16.96 1.88
N ILE A 440 -20.44 16.39 1.64
CA ILE A 440 -19.82 15.38 2.50
C ILE A 440 -18.77 16.12 3.35
N PRO A 441 -18.90 16.16 4.69
CA PRO A 441 -17.84 16.67 5.55
C PRO A 441 -16.59 15.79 5.38
N PHE A 442 -15.44 16.40 5.06
CA PHE A 442 -14.23 15.64 4.67
C PHE A 442 -13.63 14.72 5.75
N ARG A 443 -14.13 14.74 6.99
CA ARG A 443 -13.79 13.85 8.11
C ARG A 443 -15.04 13.22 8.73
N THR A 444 -15.14 11.90 8.66
CA THR A 444 -16.18 11.10 9.34
C THR A 444 -16.02 11.12 10.87
N GLY A 445 -17.10 11.35 11.63
CA GLY A 445 -17.13 11.31 13.09
C GLY A 445 -17.37 9.91 13.67
N LEU A 446 -16.81 9.61 14.86
CA LEU A 446 -16.79 8.26 15.44
C LEU A 446 -17.68 8.10 16.69
N PRO A 447 -18.44 7.00 16.84
CA PRO A 447 -18.98 6.12 15.79
C PRO A 447 -20.20 6.79 15.13
N ASN A 448 -20.12 7.08 13.83
CA ASN A 448 -21.15 7.82 13.08
C ASN A 448 -21.67 9.07 13.84
N ALA A 449 -20.74 9.76 14.51
CA ALA A 449 -21.03 10.98 15.24
C ALA A 449 -21.01 12.18 14.28
N ALA A 450 -21.55 13.32 14.73
CA ALA A 450 -21.33 14.58 14.02
C ALA A 450 -19.82 14.77 13.74
N PRO A 451 -19.45 15.26 12.54
CA PRO A 451 -18.05 15.42 12.15
C PRO A 451 -17.32 16.40 13.09
N PRO A 452 -15.97 16.38 13.12
CA PRO A 452 -15.19 17.36 13.86
C PRO A 452 -15.59 18.79 13.50
N ALA A 453 -15.48 19.72 14.46
CA ALA A 453 -15.63 21.15 14.15
C ALA A 453 -14.63 21.55 13.06
N ASN A 454 -15.04 22.48 12.20
CA ASN A 454 -14.26 22.95 11.04
C ASN A 454 -14.00 21.87 9.97
N THR A 455 -14.91 20.88 9.89
CA THR A 455 -15.01 19.97 8.74
C THR A 455 -16.08 20.49 7.77
N PHE A 456 -15.77 20.54 6.48
CA PHE A 456 -16.60 21.08 5.40
C PHE A 456 -16.40 20.20 4.13
N PRO A 457 -16.96 20.48 2.93
CA PRO A 457 -16.65 19.65 1.76
C PRO A 457 -15.31 20.01 1.11
N CYS A 458 -14.59 19.00 0.64
CA CYS A 458 -13.46 19.15 -0.28
C CYS A 458 -13.76 18.42 -1.59
N VAL A 459 -13.30 18.96 -2.71
CA VAL A 459 -13.72 18.54 -4.06
C VAL A 459 -13.15 17.18 -4.41
N ASP A 460 -11.84 17.01 -4.25
CA ASP A 460 -11.13 15.75 -4.44
C ASP A 460 -11.73 14.67 -3.54
N GLY A 461 -11.92 14.96 -2.25
CA GLY A 461 -12.59 14.11 -1.28
C GLY A 461 -13.94 13.58 -1.77
N GLN A 462 -14.88 14.50 -1.99
CA GLN A 462 -16.28 14.20 -2.30
C GLN A 462 -16.44 13.53 -3.67
N MET A 463 -15.73 14.00 -4.70
CA MET A 463 -15.79 13.43 -6.05
C MET A 463 -15.04 12.09 -6.14
N GLY A 464 -13.89 11.96 -5.48
CA GLY A 464 -13.17 10.68 -5.39
C GLY A 464 -13.96 9.61 -4.62
N THR A 465 -14.74 9.99 -3.60
CA THR A 465 -15.64 9.07 -2.88
C THR A 465 -16.73 8.50 -3.80
N ILE A 466 -17.19 9.25 -4.81
CA ILE A 466 -18.12 8.76 -5.85
C ILE A 466 -17.41 7.78 -6.80
N ILE A 467 -16.18 8.06 -7.22
CA ILE A 467 -15.36 7.15 -8.04
C ILE A 467 -15.05 5.84 -7.29
N GLN A 468 -14.74 5.92 -5.99
CA GLN A 468 -14.54 4.75 -5.12
C GLN A 468 -15.83 3.94 -4.96
N ALA A 469 -17.00 4.57 -4.81
CA ALA A 469 -18.29 3.86 -4.79
C ALA A 469 -18.54 3.06 -6.08
N TYR A 470 -18.21 3.64 -7.23
CA TYR A 470 -18.27 2.94 -8.52
C TYR A 470 -17.26 1.80 -8.60
N ARG A 471 -15.99 2.01 -8.23
CA ARG A 471 -14.95 0.96 -8.13
C ARG A 471 -15.45 -0.21 -7.28
N ASP A 472 -16.01 0.05 -6.11
CA ASP A 472 -16.45 -0.98 -5.17
C ASP A 472 -17.68 -1.75 -5.65
N TRP A 473 -18.61 -1.07 -6.32
CA TRP A 473 -19.73 -1.72 -7.01
C TRP A 473 -19.25 -2.55 -8.21
N GLN A 474 -18.29 -2.07 -9.01
CA GLN A 474 -17.67 -2.86 -10.08
C GLN A 474 -16.96 -4.10 -9.53
N LEU A 475 -16.21 -3.99 -8.43
CA LEU A 475 -15.51 -5.12 -7.82
C LEU A 475 -16.45 -6.17 -7.22
N SER A 476 -17.64 -5.77 -6.72
CA SER A 476 -18.54 -6.65 -5.95
C SER A 476 -19.81 -7.09 -6.67
N GLY A 477 -20.41 -6.26 -7.53
CA GLY A 477 -21.76 -6.49 -8.05
C GLY A 477 -22.87 -6.33 -6.99
N ASP A 478 -22.58 -5.66 -5.88
CA ASP A 478 -23.47 -5.46 -4.73
C ASP A 478 -24.56 -4.40 -5.06
N ASP A 479 -25.55 -4.83 -5.84
CA ASP A 479 -26.72 -4.02 -6.22
C ASP A 479 -27.51 -3.45 -5.02
N PRO A 480 -27.71 -4.19 -3.91
CA PRO A 480 -28.28 -3.64 -2.69
C PRO A 480 -27.44 -2.50 -2.07
N PHE A 481 -26.11 -2.62 -2.05
CA PHE A 481 -25.21 -1.56 -1.60
C PHE A 481 -25.35 -0.30 -2.47
N ILE A 482 -25.23 -0.42 -3.80
CA ILE A 482 -25.24 0.77 -4.66
C ILE A 482 -26.61 1.45 -4.66
N ARG A 483 -27.73 0.70 -4.68
CA ARG A 483 -29.08 1.25 -4.50
C ARG A 483 -29.27 1.94 -3.14
N GLY A 484 -28.63 1.43 -2.09
CA GLY A 484 -28.69 2.00 -0.75
C GLY A 484 -28.05 3.38 -0.63
N ILE A 485 -26.88 3.58 -1.25
CA ILE A 485 -26.15 4.86 -1.21
C ILE A 485 -26.58 5.86 -2.31
N TRP A 486 -27.14 5.37 -3.42
CA TRP A 486 -27.47 6.16 -4.61
C TRP A 486 -28.22 7.49 -4.36
N PRO A 487 -29.25 7.57 -3.49
CA PRO A 487 -29.97 8.83 -3.24
C PRO A 487 -29.10 9.93 -2.59
N ASN A 488 -28.05 9.56 -1.89
CA ASN A 488 -27.10 10.49 -1.27
C ASN A 488 -25.85 10.68 -2.14
N LEU A 489 -25.41 9.64 -2.87
CA LEU A 489 -24.37 9.75 -3.90
C LEU A 489 -24.74 10.78 -4.97
N LYS A 490 -25.99 10.76 -5.46
CA LYS A 490 -26.49 11.82 -6.36
C LYS A 490 -26.33 13.20 -5.73
N LYS A 491 -26.87 13.46 -4.54
CA LYS A 491 -26.74 14.78 -3.87
C LYS A 491 -25.28 15.24 -3.73
N ALA A 492 -24.35 14.32 -3.45
CA ALA A 492 -22.92 14.61 -3.36
C ALA A 492 -22.28 14.99 -4.71
N LEU A 493 -22.79 14.47 -5.83
CA LEU A 493 -22.42 14.92 -7.17
C LEU A 493 -23.07 16.28 -7.48
N GLU A 494 -24.39 16.38 -7.33
CA GLU A 494 -25.17 17.56 -7.72
C GLU A 494 -24.83 18.80 -6.86
N PHE A 495 -24.23 18.60 -5.68
CA PHE A 495 -23.60 19.66 -4.87
C PHE A 495 -22.65 20.55 -5.69
N ALA A 496 -21.97 20.00 -6.69
CA ALA A 496 -21.08 20.78 -7.57
C ALA A 496 -21.79 22.00 -8.18
N TRP A 497 -23.06 21.88 -8.57
CA TRP A 497 -23.87 22.95 -9.16
C TRP A 497 -25.04 23.46 -8.31
N THR A 498 -25.42 22.77 -7.23
CA THR A 498 -26.38 23.32 -6.24
C THR A 498 -25.69 24.18 -5.18
N GLY A 499 -24.40 23.93 -4.92
CA GLY A 499 -23.62 24.63 -3.92
C GLY A 499 -24.11 24.40 -2.47
N PRO A 500 -23.59 25.19 -1.51
CA PRO A 500 -23.93 25.05 -0.10
C PRO A 500 -25.36 25.45 0.26
N GLY A 501 -26.03 26.26 -0.56
CA GLY A 501 -27.17 27.08 -0.12
C GLY A 501 -26.72 28.29 0.71
N GLY A 502 -27.63 29.22 0.96
CA GLY A 502 -27.30 30.50 1.60
C GLY A 502 -26.81 30.40 3.05
N ALA A 503 -25.75 31.14 3.37
CA ALA A 503 -25.12 31.30 4.69
C ALA A 503 -24.59 30.00 5.33
N VAL A 504 -23.31 29.70 5.05
CA VAL A 504 -22.56 28.63 5.74
C VAL A 504 -22.15 29.09 7.15
N ASP A 505 -22.29 28.23 8.14
CA ASP A 505 -21.88 28.47 9.54
C ASP A 505 -20.36 28.61 9.65
N SER A 506 -19.89 29.87 9.72
CA SER A 506 -18.49 30.26 9.52
C SER A 506 -17.62 30.03 10.75
N ARG A 507 -17.28 28.76 11.03
CA ARG A 507 -16.41 28.38 12.17
C ARG A 507 -14.99 27.95 11.81
N SER A 508 -14.72 27.61 10.55
CA SER A 508 -13.35 27.44 10.05
C SER A 508 -12.70 28.81 9.79
N PRO A 509 -11.47 29.09 10.29
CA PRO A 509 -10.79 30.34 10.02
C PRO A 509 -10.29 30.47 8.58
N HIS A 510 -10.18 29.36 7.83
CA HIS A 510 -9.75 29.36 6.43
C HIS A 510 -10.90 29.55 5.45
N VAL A 511 -12.10 29.05 5.79
CA VAL A 511 -13.29 29.15 4.93
C VAL A 511 -14.00 30.48 5.17
N GLY A 512 -13.94 31.38 4.18
CA GLY A 512 -14.72 32.61 4.16
C GLY A 512 -16.23 32.34 4.20
N GLN A 513 -17.03 33.31 4.66
CA GLN A 513 -18.48 33.13 4.87
C GLN A 513 -19.28 32.83 3.59
N ASN A 514 -18.67 33.08 2.42
CA ASN A 514 -19.25 32.91 1.09
C ASN A 514 -18.34 32.00 0.22
N GLN A 515 -18.42 30.66 0.38
CA GLN A 515 -17.98 29.77 -0.70
C GLN A 515 -19.05 29.75 -1.80
N GLY A 516 -18.64 30.00 -3.04
CA GLY A 516 -19.48 29.85 -4.22
C GLY A 516 -19.82 28.39 -4.52
N THR A 517 -20.74 28.20 -5.46
CA THR A 517 -20.96 26.91 -6.13
C THR A 517 -19.74 26.56 -6.98
N TRP A 518 -19.28 25.30 -6.96
CA TRP A 518 -18.05 24.89 -7.65
C TRP A 518 -18.18 24.97 -9.18
N ASP A 519 -19.29 24.52 -9.73
CA ASP A 519 -19.71 24.56 -11.13
C ASP A 519 -21.04 25.37 -11.21
N PRO A 520 -20.97 26.72 -11.14
CA PRO A 520 -22.14 27.56 -10.89
C PRO A 520 -23.11 27.68 -12.06
N ASN A 521 -22.63 27.37 -13.28
CA ASN A 521 -23.38 27.42 -14.53
C ASN A 521 -23.84 26.02 -14.99
N LYS A 522 -23.30 24.94 -14.39
CA LYS A 522 -23.52 23.54 -14.73
C LYS A 522 -23.08 23.19 -16.15
N ASP A 523 -21.95 23.75 -16.58
CA ASP A 523 -21.30 23.38 -17.84
C ASP A 523 -20.22 22.30 -17.68
N GLY A 524 -19.88 21.92 -16.45
CA GLY A 524 -18.90 20.89 -16.11
C GLY A 524 -17.50 21.43 -15.79
N LEU A 525 -17.24 22.72 -15.94
CA LEU A 525 -16.00 23.39 -15.54
C LEU A 525 -16.11 23.87 -14.09
N MET A 526 -15.17 23.47 -13.22
CA MET A 526 -15.16 23.93 -11.82
C MET A 526 -14.45 25.27 -11.69
N GLU A 527 -15.22 26.36 -11.69
CA GLU A 527 -14.73 27.73 -11.67
C GLU A 527 -14.63 28.37 -10.28
N GLY A 528 -15.43 27.94 -9.30
CA GLY A 528 -15.54 28.59 -7.98
C GLY A 528 -14.43 28.23 -6.98
N VAL A 529 -14.58 28.64 -5.71
CA VAL A 529 -13.64 28.29 -4.61
C VAL A 529 -13.67 26.79 -4.27
N GLN A 530 -12.52 26.11 -4.34
CA GLN A 530 -12.39 24.65 -4.25
C GLN A 530 -11.35 24.20 -3.21
N HIS A 531 -11.80 23.71 -2.04
CA HIS A 531 -10.90 23.13 -1.02
C HIS A 531 -10.51 21.68 -1.36
N ASN A 532 -9.29 21.26 -0.98
CA ASN A 532 -8.66 20.00 -1.45
C ASN A 532 -7.65 19.40 -0.44
N THR A 533 -6.93 18.33 -0.80
CA THR A 533 -5.92 17.64 0.05
C THR A 533 -4.69 18.47 0.45
N TYR A 534 -4.53 19.69 -0.04
CA TYR A 534 -3.48 20.61 0.41
C TYR A 534 -3.93 21.55 1.54
N ASP A 535 -5.07 21.27 2.17
CA ASP A 535 -5.65 22.02 3.32
C ASP A 535 -5.89 23.51 3.02
N ILE A 536 -6.10 23.84 1.74
CA ILE A 536 -6.25 25.19 1.19
C ILE A 536 -7.32 25.24 0.09
N GLU A 537 -7.75 26.45 -0.23
CA GLU A 537 -8.64 26.78 -1.35
C GLU A 537 -7.85 27.04 -2.64
N PHE A 538 -8.16 26.30 -3.70
CA PHE A 538 -7.86 26.72 -5.07
C PHE A 538 -9.00 27.58 -5.62
N TYR A 539 -8.63 28.64 -6.34
CA TYR A 539 -9.52 29.58 -7.00
C TYR A 539 -9.41 29.40 -8.52
N GLY A 540 -10.55 29.28 -9.21
CA GLY A 540 -10.59 29.12 -10.66
C GLY A 540 -10.35 27.70 -11.18
N PRO A 541 -10.60 27.47 -12.48
CA PRO A 541 -10.52 26.14 -13.06
C PRO A 541 -9.10 25.58 -13.09
N ASN A 542 -9.03 24.30 -12.72
CA ASN A 542 -7.81 23.53 -12.49
C ASN A 542 -8.11 22.04 -12.72
N THR A 543 -7.16 21.29 -13.28
CA THR A 543 -7.40 19.88 -13.64
C THR A 543 -7.36 18.90 -12.47
N MET A 544 -6.62 19.21 -11.39
CA MET A 544 -6.51 18.36 -10.20
C MET A 544 -7.90 18.00 -9.65
N LEU A 545 -8.79 19.01 -9.59
CA LEU A 545 -10.16 18.88 -9.09
C LEU A 545 -11.18 18.69 -10.21
N GLY A 546 -11.02 19.37 -11.35
CA GLY A 546 -11.87 19.18 -12.53
C GLY A 546 -11.87 17.74 -13.05
N ALA A 547 -10.72 17.07 -13.12
CA ALA A 547 -10.65 15.67 -13.55
C ALA A 547 -11.32 14.71 -12.55
N MET A 548 -11.33 15.03 -11.24
CA MET A 548 -12.06 14.23 -10.24
C MET A 548 -13.57 14.37 -10.44
N TYR A 549 -14.06 15.58 -10.74
CA TYR A 549 -15.45 15.82 -11.07
C TYR A 549 -15.89 15.14 -12.38
N LEU A 550 -15.09 15.23 -13.45
CA LEU A 550 -15.35 14.51 -14.70
C LEU A 550 -15.38 12.98 -14.48
N GLY A 551 -14.49 12.44 -13.65
CA GLY A 551 -14.53 11.03 -13.22
C GLY A 551 -15.80 10.68 -12.44
N ALA A 552 -16.23 11.53 -11.51
CA ALA A 552 -17.45 11.33 -10.74
C ALA A 552 -18.74 11.41 -11.60
N LEU A 553 -18.78 12.30 -12.60
CA LEU A 553 -19.86 12.38 -13.59
C LEU A 553 -19.97 11.08 -14.41
N ARG A 554 -18.84 10.54 -14.91
CA ARG A 554 -18.83 9.24 -15.63
C ARG A 554 -19.20 8.07 -14.73
N ALA A 555 -18.69 8.04 -13.49
CA ALA A 555 -19.06 7.03 -12.50
C ALA A 555 -20.58 7.02 -12.25
N ALA A 556 -21.19 8.20 -12.09
CA ALA A 556 -22.62 8.36 -11.86
C ALA A 556 -23.47 8.14 -13.12
N GLU A 557 -22.99 8.42 -14.34
CA GLU A 557 -23.66 8.04 -15.59
C GLU A 557 -23.95 6.53 -15.61
N GLU A 558 -22.90 5.73 -15.42
CA GLU A 558 -22.98 4.27 -15.51
C GLU A 558 -23.85 3.67 -14.38
N ILE A 559 -23.80 4.25 -13.17
CA ILE A 559 -24.69 3.85 -12.06
C ILE A 559 -26.14 4.25 -12.35
N ALA A 560 -26.41 5.47 -12.82
CA ALA A 560 -27.75 5.92 -13.18
C ALA A 560 -28.37 5.01 -14.23
N ARG A 561 -27.60 4.66 -15.26
CA ARG A 561 -28.03 3.77 -16.35
C ARG A 561 -28.35 2.36 -15.84
N HIS A 562 -27.47 1.77 -15.04
CA HIS A 562 -27.72 0.45 -14.42
C HIS A 562 -28.95 0.45 -13.49
N LEU A 563 -29.21 1.55 -12.78
CA LEU A 563 -30.34 1.64 -11.86
C LEU A 563 -31.69 1.97 -12.55
N GLY A 564 -31.67 2.32 -13.83
CA GLY A 564 -32.84 2.63 -14.67
C GLY A 564 -33.20 4.12 -14.76
N GLU A 565 -32.28 5.02 -14.39
CA GLU A 565 -32.44 6.48 -14.44
C GLU A 565 -31.78 7.09 -15.69
N GLU A 566 -32.15 6.62 -16.89
CA GLU A 566 -31.57 7.04 -18.19
C GLU A 566 -31.46 8.58 -18.33
N ASN A 567 -32.52 9.32 -17.98
CA ASN A 567 -32.51 10.79 -18.04
C ASN A 567 -31.38 11.42 -17.20
N LYS A 568 -31.03 10.82 -16.06
CA LYS A 568 -29.94 11.30 -15.20
C LYS A 568 -28.57 10.83 -15.70
N ALA A 569 -28.49 9.65 -16.31
CA ALA A 569 -27.28 9.20 -16.98
C ALA A 569 -26.90 10.17 -18.13
N ASP A 570 -27.87 10.51 -18.97
CA ASP A 570 -27.67 11.41 -20.11
C ASP A 570 -27.45 12.87 -19.66
N GLU A 571 -28.06 13.31 -18.55
CA GLU A 571 -27.78 14.61 -17.91
C GLU A 571 -26.33 14.70 -17.42
N TYR A 572 -25.84 13.71 -16.65
CA TYR A 572 -24.45 13.70 -16.18
C TYR A 572 -23.46 13.55 -17.34
N ARG A 573 -23.84 12.85 -18.41
CA ARG A 573 -23.03 12.73 -19.62
C ARG A 573 -22.91 14.06 -20.38
N ALA A 574 -23.99 14.83 -20.49
CA ALA A 574 -23.97 16.13 -21.15
C ALA A 574 -23.03 17.12 -20.42
N VAL A 575 -23.09 17.17 -19.08
CA VAL A 575 -22.19 17.98 -18.25
C VAL A 575 -20.73 17.51 -18.41
N TYR A 576 -20.48 16.20 -18.45
CA TYR A 576 -19.13 15.66 -18.68
C TYR A 576 -18.51 16.07 -20.02
N GLU A 577 -19.23 15.92 -21.15
CA GLU A 577 -18.62 16.23 -22.47
C GLU A 577 -18.37 17.73 -22.61
N SER A 578 -19.23 18.57 -22.03
CA SER A 578 -19.05 20.03 -21.96
C SER A 578 -17.85 20.40 -21.09
N GLY A 579 -17.81 19.94 -19.84
CA GLY A 579 -16.72 20.23 -18.90
C GLY A 579 -15.37 19.72 -19.37
N ARG A 580 -15.35 18.57 -20.06
CA ARG A 580 -14.16 18.05 -20.75
C ARG A 580 -13.72 19.00 -21.85
N ALA A 581 -14.60 19.39 -22.78
CA ALA A 581 -14.25 20.31 -23.87
C ALA A 581 -13.69 21.64 -23.34
N LEU A 582 -14.33 22.22 -22.32
CA LEU A 582 -13.89 23.45 -21.67
C LEU A 582 -12.54 23.28 -20.94
N THR A 583 -12.33 22.17 -20.23
CA THR A 583 -11.05 21.84 -19.58
C THR A 583 -9.91 21.75 -20.61
N GLU A 584 -10.18 21.16 -21.77
CA GLU A 584 -9.22 21.04 -22.87
C GLU A 584 -8.97 22.38 -23.60
N GLU A 585 -9.94 23.29 -23.64
CA GLU A 585 -9.76 24.61 -24.26
C GLU A 585 -9.04 25.61 -23.34
N GLU A 586 -9.42 25.66 -22.06
CA GLU A 586 -9.02 26.72 -21.12
C GLU A 586 -7.73 26.44 -20.34
N LEU A 587 -7.41 25.18 -20.06
CA LEU A 587 -6.33 24.83 -19.12
C LEU A 587 -5.08 24.22 -19.78
N TRP A 588 -5.12 23.87 -21.06
CA TRP A 588 -4.00 23.20 -21.74
C TRP A 588 -2.95 24.20 -22.25
N ASN A 589 -1.77 24.24 -21.61
CA ASN A 589 -0.70 25.19 -21.97
C ASN A 589 0.18 24.75 -23.17
N GLY A 590 -0.10 23.57 -23.75
CA GLY A 590 0.71 22.97 -24.81
C GLY A 590 1.66 21.86 -24.37
N GLU A 591 1.96 21.72 -23.07
CA GLU A 591 2.77 20.63 -22.50
C GLU A 591 2.15 19.92 -21.29
N TYR A 592 1.39 20.66 -20.48
CA TYR A 592 0.65 20.16 -19.31
C TYR A 592 -0.57 21.09 -19.05
N TYR A 593 -1.35 20.80 -18.01
CA TYR A 593 -2.49 21.63 -17.63
C TYR A 593 -2.14 22.59 -16.49
N ILE A 594 -2.66 23.81 -16.55
CA ILE A 594 -2.42 24.86 -15.55
C ILE A 594 -3.66 25.12 -14.71
N GLN A 595 -3.49 25.90 -13.64
CA GLN A 595 -4.59 26.55 -12.94
C GLN A 595 -4.82 27.95 -13.52
N LYS A 596 -6.01 28.20 -14.07
CA LYS A 596 -6.45 29.55 -14.47
C LYS A 596 -7.00 30.27 -13.24
N VAL A 597 -6.12 30.90 -12.46
CA VAL A 597 -6.50 31.55 -11.19
C VAL A 597 -7.45 32.71 -11.43
N GLN A 598 -8.72 32.54 -11.06
CA GLN A 598 -9.78 33.55 -11.15
C GLN A 598 -10.64 33.52 -9.88
N VAL A 599 -11.24 34.66 -9.53
CA VAL A 599 -12.20 34.80 -8.41
C VAL A 599 -13.51 35.27 -9.02
N LEU A 600 -14.61 34.55 -8.76
CA LEU A 600 -15.88 34.82 -9.44
C LEU A 600 -16.60 36.05 -8.84
N PRO A 601 -17.46 36.74 -9.62
CA PRO A 601 -18.24 37.88 -9.12
C PRO A 601 -19.13 37.49 -7.93
N GLY A 602 -18.80 37.99 -6.73
CA GLY A 602 -19.50 37.69 -5.48
C GLY A 602 -18.75 36.76 -4.53
N GLU A 603 -17.65 36.14 -4.97
CA GLU A 603 -16.70 35.48 -4.08
C GLU A 603 -15.79 36.51 -3.40
N GLU A 604 -15.45 36.27 -2.13
CA GLU A 604 -14.47 37.07 -1.40
C GLU A 604 -13.23 36.24 -1.04
N ILE A 605 -12.04 36.77 -1.33
CA ILE A 605 -10.79 36.24 -0.77
C ILE A 605 -10.76 36.64 0.72
N PRO A 606 -10.64 35.71 1.69
CA PRO A 606 -10.44 36.04 3.10
C PRO A 606 -9.19 36.89 3.31
N GLU A 607 -9.20 37.83 4.27
CA GLU A 607 -8.10 38.80 4.46
C GLU A 607 -6.73 38.12 4.65
N HIS A 608 -6.66 37.04 5.42
CA HIS A 608 -5.41 36.29 5.62
C HIS A 608 -4.91 35.57 4.36
N LEU A 609 -5.80 35.24 3.42
CA LEU A 609 -5.47 34.63 2.12
C LEU A 609 -5.15 35.65 1.02
N ARG A 610 -5.41 36.95 1.21
CA ARG A 610 -5.03 38.00 0.23
C ARG A 610 -3.51 38.17 0.17
N THR A 611 -2.94 38.33 -1.01
CA THR A 611 -1.55 38.78 -1.17
C THR A 611 -1.35 40.16 -0.52
N PRO A 612 -0.22 40.42 0.17
CA PRO A 612 0.04 41.73 0.75
C PRO A 612 0.16 42.79 -0.35
N ALA A 613 -0.52 43.93 -0.18
CA ALA A 613 -0.45 45.05 -1.15
C ALA A 613 0.96 45.69 -1.25
N SER A 614 1.83 45.41 -0.27
CA SER A 614 3.26 45.66 -0.30
C SER A 614 3.95 44.64 0.61
N PRO A 615 5.18 44.15 0.30
CA PRO A 615 5.97 43.31 1.19
C PRO A 615 6.58 44.13 2.34
N CYS A 616 5.73 44.82 3.11
CA CYS A 616 6.14 45.53 4.31
C CYS A 616 6.06 44.58 5.51
N CYS A 617 7.17 44.46 6.24
CA CYS A 617 7.14 44.21 7.68
C CYS A 617 6.44 45.38 8.41
N GLU A 618 6.16 45.22 9.70
CA GLU A 618 5.34 46.16 10.50
C GLU A 618 5.81 47.62 10.40
N ALA A 619 4.85 48.55 10.56
CA ALA A 619 5.08 49.99 10.37
C ALA A 619 6.20 50.55 11.25
N GLY A 620 7.35 50.85 10.64
CA GLY A 620 8.59 51.28 11.32
C GLY A 620 9.80 50.38 11.04
N CYS A 621 9.59 49.19 10.47
CA CYS A 621 10.63 48.28 10.02
C CYS A 621 11.42 48.84 8.81
N SER A 622 12.72 48.50 8.71
CA SER A 622 13.68 49.19 7.84
C SER A 622 14.06 48.48 6.54
N CYS A 623 13.67 47.22 6.30
CA CYS A 623 14.08 46.44 5.12
C CYS A 623 13.23 46.72 3.86
N ASN A 624 13.11 47.99 3.47
CA ASN A 624 12.38 48.43 2.27
C ASN A 624 12.96 47.89 0.93
N ASP A 625 14.17 47.32 0.95
CA ASP A 625 14.94 46.92 -0.24
C ASP A 625 14.88 45.40 -0.52
N ILE A 626 13.79 44.71 -0.15
CA ILE A 626 13.50 43.38 -0.71
C ILE A 626 13.06 43.57 -2.17
N GLU A 627 13.87 43.07 -3.11
CA GLU A 627 13.61 43.22 -4.54
C GLU A 627 12.25 42.65 -4.94
N LYS A 628 11.50 43.42 -5.73
CA LYS A 628 10.12 43.10 -6.15
C LYS A 628 10.14 42.07 -7.28
N THR A 629 10.34 40.81 -6.95
CA THR A 629 10.30 39.70 -7.91
C THR A 629 8.92 39.59 -8.55
N SER A 630 8.85 39.89 -9.85
CA SER A 630 7.60 40.18 -10.57
C SER A 630 6.91 38.91 -11.07
N ALA A 631 6.17 38.23 -10.18
CA ALA A 631 5.27 37.13 -10.54
C ALA A 631 3.77 37.51 -10.49
N LEU A 632 3.37 38.45 -9.63
CA LEU A 632 1.96 38.82 -9.38
C LEU A 632 1.76 40.34 -9.24
N SER A 633 2.29 41.15 -10.17
CA SER A 633 2.16 42.61 -10.14
C SER A 633 0.85 43.11 -10.77
N THR A 634 -0.29 42.80 -10.16
CA THR A 634 -1.58 43.47 -10.44
C THR A 634 -1.93 44.41 -9.29
N SER A 635 -2.68 45.48 -9.57
CA SER A 635 -3.02 46.52 -8.59
C SER A 635 -4.21 46.16 -7.68
N ALA A 636 -4.44 44.86 -7.45
CA ALA A 636 -5.56 44.32 -6.67
C ALA A 636 -5.09 43.07 -5.90
N PRO A 637 -5.63 42.79 -4.70
CA PRO A 637 -5.25 41.61 -3.92
C PRO A 637 -5.65 40.32 -4.65
N PHE A 638 -4.72 39.37 -4.69
CA PHE A 638 -4.86 38.07 -5.33
C PHE A 638 -4.94 36.97 -4.24
N PRO A 639 -5.52 35.79 -4.48
CA PRO A 639 -5.40 34.68 -3.54
C PRO A 639 -3.94 34.19 -3.47
N LYS A 640 -3.42 34.04 -2.25
CA LYS A 640 -2.18 33.30 -1.95
C LYS A 640 -2.36 31.80 -2.23
N TYR A 641 -1.25 31.06 -2.20
CA TYR A 641 -1.26 29.60 -2.15
C TYR A 641 -1.85 28.90 -3.38
N GLN A 642 -1.75 29.53 -4.55
CA GLN A 642 -2.16 28.98 -5.84
C GLN A 642 -0.95 28.38 -6.58
N TYR A 643 -1.15 27.55 -7.60
CA TYR A 643 -0.06 27.05 -8.45
C TYR A 643 0.05 27.73 -9.81
N GLY A 644 -1.05 28.21 -10.38
CA GLY A 644 -1.05 28.95 -11.64
C GLY A 644 -0.44 28.15 -12.80
N ASP A 645 0.57 28.73 -13.45
CA ASP A 645 1.36 28.11 -14.54
C ASP A 645 2.21 26.89 -14.09
N GLY A 646 2.18 26.55 -12.80
CA GLY A 646 2.97 25.47 -12.21
C GLY A 646 2.59 24.09 -12.71
N CYS A 647 3.61 23.25 -12.95
CA CYS A 647 3.45 21.83 -13.22
C CYS A 647 3.21 21.10 -11.89
N LEU A 648 1.94 20.95 -11.49
CA LEU A 648 1.53 20.23 -10.28
C LEU A 648 1.57 18.71 -10.52
N SER A 649 2.12 17.93 -9.58
CA SER A 649 2.35 16.48 -9.74
C SER A 649 1.09 15.64 -9.83
N ASP A 650 0.06 15.95 -9.03
CA ASP A 650 -1.22 15.25 -9.01
C ASP A 650 -2.30 15.95 -9.84
N GLN A 651 -1.93 16.85 -10.76
CA GLN A 651 -2.89 17.62 -11.58
C GLN A 651 -3.87 16.76 -12.41
N LEU A 652 -3.61 15.45 -12.53
CA LEU A 652 -4.47 14.47 -13.18
C LEU A 652 -4.98 13.38 -12.21
N LEU A 653 -5.15 13.68 -10.92
CA LEU A 653 -5.62 12.75 -9.87
C LEU A 653 -6.88 11.99 -10.28
N GLY A 654 -7.88 12.70 -10.83
CA GLY A 654 -9.13 12.09 -11.30
C GLY A 654 -8.99 11.22 -12.54
N GLN A 655 -7.98 11.45 -13.37
CA GLN A 655 -7.65 10.57 -14.49
C GLN A 655 -7.05 9.25 -13.97
N TRP A 656 -6.11 9.30 -13.03
CA TRP A 656 -5.59 8.11 -12.34
C TRP A 656 -6.71 7.32 -11.64
N ALA A 657 -7.58 8.01 -10.88
CA ALA A 657 -8.71 7.37 -10.21
C ALA A 657 -9.66 6.70 -11.21
N SER A 658 -9.90 7.33 -12.37
CA SER A 658 -10.69 6.77 -13.48
C SER A 658 -10.03 5.56 -14.14
N HIS A 659 -8.70 5.47 -14.21
CA HIS A 659 -8.01 4.25 -14.65
C HIS A 659 -8.15 3.10 -13.64
N VAL A 660 -7.97 3.37 -12.34
CA VAL A 660 -8.07 2.36 -11.27
C VAL A 660 -9.51 1.85 -11.13
N ALA A 661 -10.50 2.73 -11.25
CA ALA A 661 -11.93 2.37 -11.24
C ALA A 661 -12.42 1.71 -12.54
N GLY A 662 -11.63 1.72 -13.61
CA GLY A 662 -11.97 1.11 -14.91
C GLY A 662 -12.80 1.97 -15.86
N ILE A 663 -13.04 3.24 -15.52
CA ILE A 663 -13.77 4.25 -16.33
C ILE A 663 -12.97 4.62 -17.60
N GLY A 664 -11.65 4.67 -17.51
CA GLY A 664 -10.75 5.00 -18.63
C GLY A 664 -10.43 6.50 -18.72
N HIS A 665 -10.17 7.00 -19.94
CA HIS A 665 -9.83 8.41 -20.15
C HIS A 665 -11.05 9.32 -20.01
N VAL A 666 -10.94 10.30 -19.12
CA VAL A 666 -11.90 11.41 -18.89
C VAL A 666 -11.43 12.72 -19.53
N LEU A 667 -10.15 12.82 -19.86
CA LEU A 667 -9.52 13.90 -20.64
C LEU A 667 -9.00 13.33 -21.98
N ASP A 668 -8.32 14.13 -22.79
CA ASP A 668 -7.68 13.67 -24.03
C ASP A 668 -6.46 12.77 -23.76
N PRO A 669 -6.37 11.56 -24.35
CA PRO A 669 -5.26 10.64 -24.08
C PRO A 669 -3.87 11.16 -24.49
N GLU A 670 -3.74 11.93 -25.57
CA GLU A 670 -2.42 12.42 -26.01
C GLU A 670 -1.91 13.52 -25.08
N ARG A 671 -2.81 14.38 -24.60
CA ARG A 671 -2.51 15.43 -23.63
C ARG A 671 -2.32 14.90 -22.21
N VAL A 672 -3.09 13.89 -21.78
CA VAL A 672 -2.84 13.14 -20.53
C VAL A 672 -1.44 12.55 -20.54
N ARG A 673 -1.09 11.80 -21.59
CA ARG A 673 0.26 11.25 -21.77
C ARG A 673 1.33 12.33 -21.68
N LYS A 674 1.21 13.42 -22.46
CA LYS A 674 2.21 14.50 -22.50
C LYS A 674 2.31 15.25 -21.17
N THR A 675 1.22 15.36 -20.43
CA THR A 675 1.21 15.88 -19.05
C THR A 675 2.04 14.99 -18.12
N MET A 676 1.88 13.66 -18.21
CA MET A 676 2.69 12.73 -17.41
C MET A 676 4.18 12.76 -17.80
N GLU A 677 4.50 12.90 -19.10
CA GLU A 677 5.88 13.16 -19.57
C GLU A 677 6.44 14.47 -18.98
N SER A 678 5.61 15.52 -18.87
CA SER A 678 5.96 16.79 -18.24
C SER A 678 6.16 16.70 -16.73
N ILE A 679 5.26 16.04 -15.99
CA ILE A 679 5.36 15.86 -14.53
C ILE A 679 6.66 15.15 -14.18
N PHE A 680 6.99 14.05 -14.86
CA PHE A 680 8.26 13.36 -14.60
C PHE A 680 9.46 14.25 -14.94
N ARG A 681 9.50 14.85 -16.14
CA ARG A 681 10.58 15.75 -16.59
C ARG A 681 10.84 16.92 -15.64
N ASN A 682 9.78 17.52 -15.08
CA ASN A 682 9.86 18.77 -14.36
C ASN A 682 9.93 18.58 -12.83
N ASN A 683 9.21 17.60 -12.27
CA ASN A 683 9.03 17.45 -10.82
C ASN A 683 9.90 16.35 -10.19
N TRP A 684 10.36 15.37 -10.97
CA TRP A 684 11.30 14.36 -10.47
C TRP A 684 12.67 14.98 -10.16
N LYS A 685 13.28 14.55 -9.06
CA LYS A 685 14.60 14.98 -8.61
C LYS A 685 15.40 13.73 -8.23
N PRO A 686 16.47 13.39 -8.96
CA PRO A 686 17.29 12.20 -8.66
C PRO A 686 18.15 12.39 -7.41
N ARG A 687 18.23 13.61 -6.87
CA ARG A 687 18.83 13.99 -5.59
C ARG A 687 18.04 15.18 -5.02
N MET A 688 17.92 15.27 -3.70
CA MET A 688 17.26 16.40 -3.02
C MET A 688 18.24 17.50 -2.58
N ASP A 689 19.55 17.25 -2.61
CA ASP A 689 20.59 18.29 -2.41
C ASP A 689 20.67 19.33 -3.55
N THR A 690 19.82 19.21 -4.57
CA THR A 690 19.61 20.21 -5.62
C THR A 690 18.28 20.97 -5.47
N VAL A 691 17.62 20.92 -4.30
CA VAL A 691 16.33 21.57 -4.05
C VAL A 691 16.36 22.31 -2.71
N ASP A 692 16.20 23.64 -2.76
CA ASP A 692 15.94 24.44 -1.56
C ASP A 692 14.47 24.26 -1.13
N SER A 693 14.25 23.90 0.14
CA SER A 693 12.90 23.80 0.72
C SER A 693 12.91 24.26 2.19
N VAL A 694 11.82 24.92 2.59
CA VAL A 694 11.54 25.37 3.97
C VAL A 694 10.31 24.67 4.56
N GLN A 695 9.81 23.64 3.88
CA GLN A 695 8.60 22.87 4.21
C GLN A 695 8.99 21.56 4.93
N ARG A 696 8.05 20.62 5.13
CA ARG A 696 8.35 19.35 5.82
C ARG A 696 9.17 18.43 4.90
N ILE A 697 10.23 17.85 5.47
CA ILE A 697 11.23 17.11 4.70
C ILE A 697 11.01 15.60 4.81
N TYR A 698 10.57 14.99 3.71
CA TYR A 698 10.35 13.55 3.57
C TYR A 698 11.40 12.87 2.65
N ALA A 699 12.18 13.65 1.92
CA ALA A 699 13.32 13.23 1.10
C ALA A 699 14.45 14.28 1.23
N LEU A 700 15.71 13.86 1.40
CA LEU A 700 16.83 14.75 1.75
C LEU A 700 18.18 14.26 1.17
N ASN A 701 19.14 15.18 0.96
CA ASN A 701 20.51 14.89 0.55
C ASN A 701 20.60 14.09 -0.78
N ASP A 702 21.18 12.90 -0.73
CA ASP A 702 21.40 12.02 -1.88
C ASP A 702 20.17 11.20 -2.31
N GLU A 703 19.06 11.35 -1.58
CA GLU A 703 17.80 10.66 -1.85
C GLU A 703 17.07 11.26 -3.06
N ALA A 704 16.34 10.42 -3.80
CA ALA A 704 15.47 10.85 -4.88
C ALA A 704 14.02 11.05 -4.41
N GLY A 705 13.30 11.95 -5.09
CA GLY A 705 11.90 12.26 -4.80
C GLY A 705 11.17 12.99 -5.94
N LEU A 706 9.84 13.00 -5.86
CA LEU A 706 8.96 13.80 -6.72
C LEU A 706 8.44 15.02 -5.95
N LEU A 707 8.82 16.24 -6.36
CA LEU A 707 8.26 17.45 -5.75
C LEU A 707 6.77 17.57 -6.06
N LEU A 708 5.99 18.20 -5.18
CA LEU A 708 4.57 18.41 -5.45
C LEU A 708 4.33 19.38 -6.62
N CYS A 709 5.14 20.42 -6.81
CA CYS A 709 5.02 21.30 -7.98
C CYS A 709 6.36 21.91 -8.42
N SER A 710 6.47 22.24 -9.71
CA SER A 710 7.58 22.99 -10.27
C SER A 710 7.12 24.07 -11.25
N TRP A 711 7.98 25.05 -11.52
CA TRP A 711 7.68 26.18 -12.41
C TRP A 711 8.71 26.24 -13.56
N PRO A 712 8.64 25.29 -14.52
CA PRO A 712 9.67 25.12 -15.55
C PRO A 712 9.77 26.28 -16.54
N GLN A 713 8.70 27.09 -16.65
CA GLN A 713 8.65 28.27 -17.53
C GLN A 713 8.94 29.59 -16.77
N GLY A 714 9.24 29.53 -15.48
CA GLY A 714 9.22 30.70 -14.59
C GLY A 714 7.84 30.91 -13.97
N ASN A 715 7.51 32.16 -13.61
CA ASN A 715 6.24 32.56 -13.00
C ASN A 715 5.89 31.89 -11.65
N ARG A 716 6.86 31.32 -10.92
CA ARG A 716 6.65 30.83 -9.55
C ARG A 716 6.08 31.96 -8.68
N PRO A 717 4.88 31.82 -8.08
CA PRO A 717 4.28 32.86 -7.23
C PRO A 717 5.19 33.22 -6.05
N THR A 718 5.14 34.48 -5.61
CA THR A 718 5.86 34.95 -4.41
C THR A 718 5.43 34.20 -3.14
N LEU A 719 4.17 33.73 -3.11
CA LEU A 719 3.63 32.83 -2.10
C LEU A 719 2.89 31.68 -2.81
N PRO A 720 3.62 30.63 -3.26
CA PRO A 720 3.04 29.46 -3.92
C PRO A 720 2.26 28.62 -2.89
N PHE A 721 1.57 27.57 -3.34
CA PHE A 721 0.85 26.69 -2.40
C PHE A 721 1.79 26.02 -1.38
N VAL A 722 1.26 25.80 -0.18
CA VAL A 722 2.04 25.65 1.06
C VAL A 722 2.94 24.40 1.14
N TYR A 723 2.71 23.42 0.27
CA TYR A 723 3.46 22.15 0.23
C TYR A 723 4.21 21.91 -1.10
N CYS A 724 4.34 22.93 -1.97
CA CYS A 724 4.87 22.76 -3.32
C CYS A 724 6.28 22.13 -3.44
N ASP A 725 7.11 22.25 -2.41
CA ASP A 725 8.48 21.73 -2.34
C ASP A 725 8.60 20.48 -1.42
N GLU A 726 7.48 19.93 -0.94
CA GLU A 726 7.44 18.65 -0.24
C GLU A 726 7.43 17.46 -1.21
N VAL A 727 7.64 16.25 -0.68
CA VAL A 727 7.64 14.97 -1.40
C VAL A 727 6.73 14.00 -0.65
N TRP A 728 5.55 13.65 -1.19
CA TRP A 728 4.56 12.80 -0.51
C TRP A 728 4.52 11.41 -1.13
N THR A 729 4.75 10.34 -0.33
CA THR A 729 4.93 8.98 -0.89
C THR A 729 3.65 8.41 -1.51
N GLY A 730 2.48 8.83 -1.02
CA GLY A 730 1.20 8.47 -1.65
C GLY A 730 1.00 9.11 -3.02
N ILE A 731 1.46 10.37 -3.21
CA ILE A 731 1.44 11.04 -4.52
C ILE A 731 2.51 10.43 -5.44
N GLU A 732 3.69 10.08 -4.91
CA GLU A 732 4.72 9.36 -5.67
C GLU A 732 4.19 8.03 -6.24
N TYR A 733 3.49 7.21 -5.46
CA TYR A 733 2.88 5.98 -5.98
C TYR A 733 1.71 6.23 -6.94
N GLN A 734 0.89 7.25 -6.69
CA GLN A 734 -0.20 7.67 -7.58
C GLN A 734 0.33 8.08 -8.96
N VAL A 735 1.34 8.96 -9.00
CA VAL A 735 2.02 9.41 -10.23
C VAL A 735 2.76 8.25 -10.90
N ALA A 736 3.45 7.38 -10.14
CA ALA A 736 4.12 6.20 -10.69
C ALA A 736 3.15 5.25 -11.40
N ALA A 737 2.00 4.95 -10.78
CA ALA A 737 0.97 4.14 -11.40
C ALA A 737 0.37 4.82 -12.66
N HIS A 738 0.16 6.13 -12.62
CA HIS A 738 -0.36 6.87 -13.76
C HIS A 738 0.63 6.92 -14.94
N LEU A 739 1.92 7.14 -14.68
CA LEU A 739 3.00 6.98 -15.67
C LEU A 739 2.94 5.60 -16.33
N ILE A 740 2.75 4.53 -15.55
CA ILE A 740 2.67 3.16 -16.07
C ILE A 740 1.39 2.91 -16.89
N TYR A 741 0.24 3.50 -16.52
CA TYR A 741 -0.98 3.45 -17.36
C TYR A 741 -0.74 4.10 -18.73
N GLU A 742 0.00 5.23 -18.77
CA GLU A 742 0.40 5.91 -20.01
C GLU A 742 1.63 5.28 -20.69
N GLY A 743 2.13 4.13 -20.22
CA GLY A 743 3.23 3.39 -20.82
C GLY A 743 4.64 3.96 -20.56
N LEU A 744 4.77 4.92 -19.64
CA LEU A 744 6.02 5.51 -19.13
C LEU A 744 6.55 4.64 -17.98
N VAL A 745 6.90 3.40 -18.33
CA VAL A 745 7.13 2.31 -17.38
C VAL A 745 8.42 2.47 -16.59
N ASP A 746 9.51 2.94 -17.20
CA ASP A 746 10.79 3.09 -16.48
C ASP A 746 10.78 4.36 -15.60
N GLU A 747 10.04 5.39 -16.00
CA GLU A 747 9.76 6.61 -15.25
C GLU A 747 8.98 6.29 -13.96
N GLY A 748 7.86 5.56 -14.07
CA GLY A 748 7.08 5.12 -12.90
C GLY A 748 7.85 4.19 -11.97
N LEU A 749 8.63 3.25 -12.53
CA LEU A 749 9.49 2.36 -11.72
C LEU A 749 10.66 3.11 -11.05
N ALA A 750 11.15 4.21 -11.64
CA ALA A 750 12.19 5.04 -11.02
C ALA A 750 11.67 5.74 -9.76
N ILE A 751 10.43 6.27 -9.78
CA ILE A 751 9.80 6.84 -8.59
C ILE A 751 9.66 5.76 -7.50
N VAL A 752 9.11 4.58 -7.83
CA VAL A 752 8.96 3.47 -6.88
C VAL A 752 10.31 3.06 -6.27
N LYS A 753 11.38 3.00 -7.07
CA LYS A 753 12.72 2.71 -6.54
C LYS A 753 13.25 3.83 -5.64
N GLY A 754 13.00 5.11 -5.97
CA GLY A 754 13.33 6.25 -5.11
C GLY A 754 12.70 6.14 -3.72
N VAL A 755 11.39 5.84 -3.64
CA VAL A 755 10.70 5.65 -2.36
C VAL A 755 11.31 4.46 -1.58
N ARG A 756 11.58 3.33 -2.23
CA ARG A 756 12.13 2.12 -1.54
C ARG A 756 13.63 2.17 -1.27
N ASP A 757 14.38 3.10 -1.86
CA ASP A 757 15.75 3.42 -1.46
C ASP A 757 15.80 4.35 -0.25
N ARG A 758 14.82 5.26 -0.07
CA ARG A 758 14.67 6.09 1.15
C ARG A 758 14.34 5.30 2.42
N HIS A 759 13.88 4.06 2.28
CA HIS A 759 13.45 3.16 3.37
C HIS A 759 14.35 1.90 3.41
N ASP A 760 15.61 2.12 3.74
CA ASP A 760 16.70 1.12 3.71
C ASP A 760 16.99 0.44 5.07
N GLY A 761 16.27 0.82 6.14
CA GLY A 761 16.51 0.32 7.51
C GLY A 761 17.63 1.06 8.28
N ILE A 762 18.34 1.99 7.61
CA ILE A 762 19.28 2.94 8.23
C ILE A 762 18.60 4.31 8.36
N ARG A 763 18.04 4.82 7.26
CA ARG A 763 17.37 6.12 7.16
C ARG A 763 15.95 6.09 7.72
N ARG A 764 15.17 5.09 7.31
CA ARG A 764 13.73 4.94 7.61
C ARG A 764 13.32 3.46 7.58
N ASN A 765 12.24 3.13 8.27
CA ASN A 765 11.65 1.80 8.36
C ASN A 765 10.91 1.40 7.06
N PRO A 766 11.20 0.24 6.43
CA PRO A 766 10.48 -0.25 5.25
C PRO A 766 8.96 -0.37 5.40
N TRP A 767 8.44 -0.61 6.61
CA TRP A 767 7.01 -0.79 6.93
C TRP A 767 6.32 0.44 7.51
N ASN A 768 6.95 1.61 7.41
CA ASN A 768 6.43 2.87 7.92
C ASN A 768 6.87 4.04 7.01
N GLU A 769 6.18 4.19 5.89
CA GLU A 769 6.22 5.44 5.13
C GLU A 769 5.35 6.48 5.84
N PHE A 770 5.85 7.72 5.91
CA PHE A 770 5.27 8.79 6.71
C PHE A 770 5.12 10.09 5.91
N GLU A 771 3.98 10.76 6.12
CA GLU A 771 3.69 12.12 5.64
C GLU A 771 3.30 12.96 6.88
N CYS A 772 2.02 13.21 7.12
CA CYS A 772 1.55 13.80 8.39
C CYS A 772 1.46 12.70 9.49
N GLY A 773 2.63 12.17 9.86
CA GLY A 773 2.79 11.07 10.81
C GLY A 773 3.07 9.71 10.17
N HIS A 774 3.35 8.73 11.03
CA HIS A 774 3.66 7.33 10.74
C HIS A 774 2.48 6.58 10.12
N HIS A 775 2.78 5.53 9.34
CA HIS A 775 1.82 4.61 8.72
C HIS A 775 0.71 5.37 7.98
N TYR A 776 1.12 6.31 7.13
CA TYR A 776 0.20 7.28 6.54
C TYR A 776 -0.57 6.66 5.37
N ALA A 777 -1.90 6.70 5.44
CA ALA A 777 -2.82 5.94 4.58
C ALA A 777 -2.62 6.22 3.08
N ARG A 778 -2.15 7.41 2.69
CA ARG A 778 -1.87 7.76 1.29
C ARG A 778 -0.88 6.79 0.63
N ALA A 779 0.07 6.21 1.39
CA ALA A 779 1.04 5.25 0.89
C ALA A 779 0.42 3.92 0.40
N LEU A 780 -0.84 3.63 0.75
CA LEU A 780 -1.61 2.50 0.20
C LEU A 780 -1.97 2.68 -1.30
N ALA A 781 -1.73 3.87 -1.86
CA ALA A 781 -1.73 4.10 -3.32
C ALA A 781 -0.74 3.19 -4.08
N SER A 782 0.26 2.63 -3.39
CA SER A 782 1.23 1.67 -3.97
C SER A 782 0.55 0.47 -4.63
N TRP A 783 -0.65 0.07 -4.17
CA TRP A 783 -1.45 -0.98 -4.80
C TRP A 783 -1.83 -0.66 -6.26
N SER A 784 -2.03 0.61 -6.60
CA SER A 784 -2.34 1.02 -7.98
C SER A 784 -1.19 0.75 -8.96
N VAL A 785 0.06 0.69 -8.48
CA VAL A 785 1.24 0.32 -9.28
C VAL A 785 1.14 -1.15 -9.72
N LEU A 786 0.66 -2.05 -8.85
CA LEU A 786 0.41 -3.45 -9.20
C LEU A 786 -0.69 -3.57 -10.26
N LEU A 787 -1.78 -2.80 -10.13
CA LEU A 787 -2.87 -2.77 -11.10
C LEU A 787 -2.40 -2.26 -12.47
N ALA A 788 -1.60 -1.19 -12.51
CA ALA A 788 -1.05 -0.61 -13.73
C ALA A 788 -0.07 -1.59 -14.43
N LEU A 789 0.88 -2.18 -13.69
CA LEU A 789 1.88 -3.09 -14.26
C LEU A 789 1.31 -4.42 -14.74
N SER A 790 0.26 -4.92 -14.10
CA SER A 790 -0.46 -6.14 -14.53
C SER A 790 -1.52 -5.88 -15.59
N GLY A 791 -1.96 -4.63 -15.73
CA GLY A 791 -3.17 -4.26 -16.46
C GLY A 791 -4.45 -4.90 -15.91
N HIS A 792 -4.45 -5.31 -14.63
CA HIS A 792 -5.56 -5.98 -13.99
C HIS A 792 -6.78 -5.05 -13.86
N ARG A 793 -7.91 -5.46 -14.43
CA ARG A 793 -9.23 -4.85 -14.18
C ARG A 793 -10.28 -5.94 -14.07
N TYR A 794 -11.24 -5.78 -13.16
CA TYR A 794 -12.36 -6.70 -12.97
C TYR A 794 -13.67 -5.93 -12.81
N SER A 795 -14.75 -6.51 -13.34
CA SER A 795 -16.12 -6.04 -13.17
C SER A 795 -17.04 -7.25 -12.93
N ALA A 796 -17.54 -7.38 -11.71
CA ALA A 796 -18.58 -8.35 -11.34
C ALA A 796 -19.88 -8.07 -12.11
N VAL A 797 -20.23 -6.79 -12.27
CA VAL A 797 -21.44 -6.31 -12.97
C VAL A 797 -21.51 -6.84 -14.41
N SER A 798 -20.39 -6.79 -15.14
CA SER A 798 -20.30 -7.32 -16.52
C SER A 798 -19.75 -8.75 -16.60
N HIS A 799 -19.36 -9.34 -15.46
CA HIS A 799 -18.53 -10.55 -15.36
C HIS A 799 -17.31 -10.51 -16.30
N SER A 800 -16.56 -9.42 -16.30
CA SER A 800 -15.34 -9.29 -17.11
C SER A 800 -14.07 -9.18 -16.27
N LEU A 801 -12.99 -9.76 -16.78
CA LEU A 801 -11.64 -9.70 -16.22
C LEU A 801 -10.66 -9.35 -17.35
N ALA A 802 -9.66 -8.52 -17.07
CA ALA A 802 -8.64 -8.13 -18.03
C ALA A 802 -7.24 -8.23 -17.43
N PHE A 803 -6.26 -8.56 -18.26
CA PHE A 803 -4.83 -8.43 -17.97
C PHE A 803 -4.10 -7.83 -19.17
N SER A 804 -3.18 -6.91 -18.90
CA SER A 804 -2.25 -6.37 -19.90
C SER A 804 -0.90 -6.06 -19.26
N PRO A 805 -0.02 -7.07 -19.10
CA PRO A 805 1.26 -6.88 -18.43
C PRO A 805 2.18 -5.88 -19.15
N GLN A 806 2.60 -4.83 -18.43
CA GLN A 806 3.55 -3.82 -18.92
C GLN A 806 5.02 -4.23 -18.71
N VAL A 807 5.25 -5.19 -17.81
CA VAL A 807 6.57 -5.77 -17.50
C VAL A 807 6.54 -7.29 -17.65
N HIS A 808 7.66 -7.86 -18.10
CA HIS A 808 7.85 -9.31 -18.29
C HIS A 808 6.75 -10.01 -19.11
N ALA A 809 6.06 -9.30 -20.01
CA ALA A 809 4.82 -9.77 -20.68
C ALA A 809 4.93 -11.12 -21.41
N THR A 810 6.12 -11.50 -21.88
CA THR A 810 6.38 -12.81 -22.51
C THR A 810 6.42 -13.99 -21.53
N LYS A 811 6.65 -13.73 -20.24
CA LYS A 811 6.62 -14.71 -19.14
C LYS A 811 6.22 -14.01 -17.85
N PHE A 812 4.91 -13.80 -17.69
CA PHE A 812 4.33 -13.02 -16.61
C PHE A 812 3.59 -13.90 -15.60
N ASN A 813 3.65 -13.52 -14.33
CA ASN A 813 2.89 -14.10 -13.21
C ASN A 813 2.52 -12.99 -12.22
N CYS A 814 1.28 -12.92 -11.76
CA CYS A 814 0.87 -11.93 -10.74
C CYS A 814 -0.37 -12.38 -10.00
N VAL A 815 -0.51 -11.94 -8.74
CA VAL A 815 -1.80 -12.00 -8.03
C VAL A 815 -2.85 -11.14 -8.71
N PHE A 816 -4.11 -11.56 -8.58
CA PHE A 816 -5.29 -10.74 -8.86
C PHE A 816 -6.29 -10.89 -7.72
N SER A 817 -7.16 -9.90 -7.55
CA SER A 817 -8.22 -9.92 -6.54
C SER A 817 -9.47 -9.19 -7.03
N THR A 818 -10.63 -9.63 -6.56
CA THR A 818 -11.96 -9.07 -6.83
C THR A 818 -12.69 -8.83 -5.51
N GLY A 819 -13.94 -8.36 -5.55
CA GLY A 819 -14.77 -8.22 -4.37
C GLY A 819 -15.06 -9.52 -3.61
N GLU A 820 -14.88 -10.69 -4.25
CA GLU A 820 -15.27 -12.01 -3.73
C GLU A 820 -14.25 -13.14 -3.97
N ALA A 821 -13.18 -12.94 -4.75
CA ALA A 821 -12.16 -13.96 -5.02
C ALA A 821 -10.77 -13.37 -5.24
N TRP A 822 -9.72 -14.10 -4.82
CA TRP A 822 -8.34 -13.79 -5.18
C TRP A 822 -7.62 -15.04 -5.70
N GLY A 823 -6.59 -14.81 -6.52
CA GLY A 823 -5.86 -15.88 -7.16
C GLY A 823 -4.61 -15.41 -7.88
N VAL A 824 -4.13 -16.23 -8.82
CA VAL A 824 -2.93 -15.97 -9.63
C VAL A 824 -3.27 -16.07 -11.11
N PHE A 825 -2.86 -15.05 -11.87
CA PHE A 825 -2.83 -15.07 -13.33
C PHE A 825 -1.39 -15.25 -13.82
N SER A 826 -1.20 -16.07 -14.84
CA SER A 826 0.09 -16.26 -15.51
C SER A 826 -0.08 -16.37 -17.02
N GLN A 827 0.91 -15.89 -17.76
CA GLN A 827 0.99 -16.08 -19.21
C GLN A 827 2.43 -16.32 -19.69
N GLU A 828 2.56 -17.13 -20.74
CA GLU A 828 3.82 -17.48 -21.39
C GLU A 828 3.63 -17.40 -22.91
N SER A 829 4.48 -16.62 -23.58
CA SER A 829 4.43 -16.37 -25.03
C SER A 829 5.70 -16.91 -25.69
N GLU A 830 5.52 -17.88 -26.60
CA GLU A 830 6.61 -18.57 -27.28
C GLU A 830 6.31 -18.64 -28.79
N GLY A 831 7.07 -17.85 -29.57
CA GLY A 831 6.97 -17.80 -31.03
C GLY A 831 5.59 -17.36 -31.55
N ASN A 832 4.74 -18.33 -31.88
CA ASN A 832 3.39 -18.11 -32.42
C ASN A 832 2.27 -18.61 -31.48
N VAL A 833 2.58 -18.84 -30.20
CA VAL A 833 1.66 -19.37 -29.18
C VAL A 833 1.71 -18.49 -27.92
N LEU A 834 0.54 -18.11 -27.42
CA LEU A 834 0.34 -17.51 -26.09
C LEU A 834 -0.45 -18.49 -25.23
N LYS A 835 0.14 -18.94 -24.12
CA LYS A 835 -0.51 -19.73 -23.08
C LYS A 835 -0.92 -18.77 -21.97
N ALA A 836 -2.15 -18.86 -21.47
CA ALA A 836 -2.60 -18.11 -20.29
C ALA A 836 -3.24 -19.07 -19.28
N CYS A 837 -3.09 -18.81 -17.99
CA CYS A 837 -3.62 -19.64 -16.91
C CYS A 837 -4.12 -18.77 -15.76
N LEU A 838 -5.32 -19.10 -15.25
CA LEU A 838 -5.97 -18.41 -14.14
C LEU A 838 -6.30 -19.45 -13.06
N SER A 839 -5.74 -19.28 -11.86
CA SER A 839 -6.06 -20.08 -10.67
C SER A 839 -6.76 -19.20 -9.65
N VAL A 840 -7.89 -19.65 -9.11
CA VAL A 840 -8.52 -19.04 -7.92
C VAL A 840 -7.96 -19.74 -6.69
N GLU A 841 -7.52 -18.97 -5.69
CA GLU A 841 -6.95 -19.52 -4.45
C GLU A 841 -7.86 -19.35 -3.24
N LYS A 842 -8.73 -18.33 -3.24
CA LYS A 842 -9.79 -18.11 -2.24
C LYS A 842 -11.02 -17.51 -2.93
N GLY A 843 -12.21 -17.85 -2.46
CA GLY A 843 -13.47 -17.29 -2.96
C GLY A 843 -13.97 -17.94 -4.26
N VAL A 844 -14.86 -17.23 -4.96
CA VAL A 844 -15.50 -17.69 -6.20
C VAL A 844 -15.47 -16.57 -7.26
N LEU A 845 -14.98 -16.87 -8.46
CA LEU A 845 -14.91 -15.94 -9.58
C LEU A 845 -15.93 -16.32 -10.66
N SER A 846 -16.80 -15.39 -11.05
CA SER A 846 -17.74 -15.58 -12.17
C SER A 846 -17.38 -14.70 -13.36
N LEU A 847 -17.32 -15.31 -14.55
CA LEU A 847 -16.66 -14.76 -15.74
C LEU A 847 -17.45 -15.05 -17.02
N ARG A 848 -17.66 -14.03 -17.85
CA ARG A 848 -18.24 -14.11 -19.20
C ARG A 848 -17.28 -13.58 -20.28
N ARG A 849 -16.29 -12.76 -19.91
CA ARG A 849 -15.30 -12.16 -20.82
C ARG A 849 -13.93 -12.09 -20.16
N LEU A 850 -12.91 -12.60 -20.84
CA LEU A 850 -11.49 -12.39 -20.48
C LEU A 850 -10.79 -11.59 -21.58
N ASP A 851 -10.24 -10.42 -21.26
CA ASP A 851 -9.43 -9.62 -22.17
C ASP A 851 -7.94 -9.79 -21.85
N LEU A 852 -7.12 -10.07 -22.88
CA LEU A 852 -5.67 -10.24 -22.77
C LEU A 852 -4.95 -9.42 -23.85
N THR A 853 -3.72 -8.97 -23.62
CA THR A 853 -2.86 -8.41 -24.68
C THR A 853 -1.83 -9.43 -25.19
N TRP A 854 -1.48 -9.32 -26.48
CA TRP A 854 -0.46 -10.18 -27.09
C TRP A 854 0.94 -9.58 -26.85
N PRO A 855 1.94 -10.33 -26.33
CA PRO A 855 3.29 -9.82 -26.02
C PRO A 855 4.20 -9.46 -27.23
N ALA A 856 3.66 -8.85 -28.28
CA ALA A 856 4.40 -8.31 -29.42
C ALA A 856 3.63 -7.14 -30.06
N THR A 857 4.33 -6.27 -30.79
CA THR A 857 3.80 -4.99 -31.34
C THR A 857 2.63 -5.11 -32.32
N ARG A 858 2.29 -6.32 -32.80
CA ARG A 858 1.03 -6.61 -33.53
C ARG A 858 0.54 -8.01 -33.19
N VAL A 859 -0.76 -8.17 -32.93
CA VAL A 859 -1.40 -9.48 -32.81
C VAL A 859 -1.37 -10.21 -34.16
N PRO A 860 -1.14 -11.54 -34.22
CA PRO A 860 -1.26 -12.29 -35.46
C PRO A 860 -2.68 -12.22 -36.06
N ALA A 861 -2.80 -11.82 -37.32
CA ALA A 861 -4.08 -11.61 -38.04
C ALA A 861 -4.96 -12.86 -38.25
N SER A 862 -4.58 -14.01 -37.68
CA SER A 862 -5.42 -15.20 -37.56
C SER A 862 -4.94 -16.00 -36.35
N LEU A 863 -5.82 -16.13 -35.35
CA LEU A 863 -5.59 -16.87 -34.12
C LEU A 863 -6.74 -17.86 -33.88
N THR A 864 -6.44 -18.99 -33.25
CA THR A 864 -7.41 -19.93 -32.68
C THR A 864 -7.17 -20.04 -31.18
N ALA A 865 -8.22 -19.91 -30.36
CA ALA A 865 -8.15 -20.15 -28.92
C ALA A 865 -8.74 -21.53 -28.58
N GLU A 866 -8.09 -22.24 -27.66
CA GLU A 866 -8.67 -23.39 -26.94
C GLU A 866 -8.60 -23.11 -25.44
N ALA A 867 -9.70 -23.33 -24.72
CA ALA A 867 -9.80 -23.16 -23.27
C ALA A 867 -10.14 -24.50 -22.59
N ARG A 868 -9.50 -24.81 -21.46
CA ARG A 868 -9.72 -26.06 -20.71
C ARG A 868 -9.66 -25.90 -19.19
N ILE A 869 -10.37 -26.78 -18.49
CA ILE A 869 -10.23 -27.03 -17.05
C ILE A 869 -9.92 -28.52 -16.88
N GLY A 870 -8.75 -28.84 -16.33
CA GLY A 870 -8.29 -30.23 -16.26
C GLY A 870 -8.19 -30.88 -17.64
N ARG A 871 -9.15 -31.76 -17.97
CA ARG A 871 -9.28 -32.40 -19.31
C ARG A 871 -10.39 -31.79 -20.16
N ASP A 872 -11.35 -31.12 -19.55
CA ASP A 872 -12.60 -30.71 -20.16
C ASP A 872 -12.44 -29.40 -20.94
N ARG A 873 -13.19 -29.26 -22.04
CA ARG A 873 -13.15 -28.08 -22.90
C ARG A 873 -14.18 -27.04 -22.48
N VAL A 874 -13.73 -25.81 -22.31
CA VAL A 874 -14.61 -24.65 -22.09
C VAL A 874 -14.91 -24.01 -23.45
N PRO A 875 -16.19 -23.85 -23.85
CA PRO A 875 -16.54 -23.12 -25.06
C PRO A 875 -16.10 -21.66 -24.99
N VAL A 876 -15.31 -21.21 -25.96
CA VAL A 876 -14.77 -19.85 -26.03
C VAL A 876 -14.85 -19.30 -27.45
N GLN A 877 -15.21 -18.04 -27.57
CA GLN A 877 -15.18 -17.27 -28.82
C GLN A 877 -14.07 -16.23 -28.72
N LEU A 878 -13.18 -16.18 -29.72
CA LEU A 878 -12.06 -15.23 -29.77
C LEU A 878 -12.38 -14.10 -30.76
N MET A 879 -12.30 -12.87 -30.29
CA MET A 879 -12.17 -11.67 -31.11
C MET A 879 -10.74 -11.12 -31.00
N VAL A 880 -10.22 -10.56 -32.09
CA VAL A 880 -8.84 -10.06 -32.19
C VAL A 880 -8.86 -8.61 -32.67
N SER A 881 -8.20 -7.72 -31.93
CA SER A 881 -7.89 -6.34 -32.36
C SER A 881 -6.41 -6.22 -32.74
N ALA A 882 -5.93 -4.99 -32.98
CA ALA A 882 -4.51 -4.74 -33.28
C ALA A 882 -3.55 -5.13 -32.13
N THR A 883 -4.03 -5.06 -30.88
CA THR A 883 -3.23 -5.21 -29.64
C THR A 883 -3.85 -6.18 -28.62
N ALA A 884 -5.17 -6.41 -28.67
CA ALA A 884 -5.91 -7.16 -27.66
C ALA A 884 -6.63 -8.40 -28.22
N LEU A 885 -6.92 -9.32 -27.31
CA LEU A 885 -7.66 -10.56 -27.48
C LEU A 885 -8.85 -10.52 -26.53
N THR A 886 -10.07 -10.61 -27.06
CA THR A 886 -11.28 -10.74 -26.25
C THR A 886 -11.80 -12.18 -26.34
N LEU A 887 -11.82 -12.87 -25.20
CA LEU A 887 -12.26 -14.25 -25.05
C LEU A 887 -13.64 -14.26 -24.39
N THR A 888 -14.69 -14.34 -25.19
CA THR A 888 -16.08 -14.45 -24.71
C THR A 888 -16.41 -15.90 -24.37
N LEU A 889 -17.09 -16.12 -23.24
CA LEU A 889 -17.49 -17.42 -22.69
C LEU A 889 -19.03 -17.52 -22.73
N PRO A 890 -19.65 -18.07 -23.80
CA PRO A 890 -21.09 -17.90 -24.04
C PRO A 890 -22.02 -18.53 -23.00
N ALA A 891 -21.55 -19.56 -22.29
CA ALA A 891 -22.28 -20.19 -21.18
C ALA A 891 -22.03 -19.52 -19.82
N GLY A 892 -21.15 -18.51 -19.76
CA GLY A 892 -20.47 -18.10 -18.54
C GLY A 892 -19.49 -19.16 -18.04
N LEU A 893 -18.78 -18.82 -16.97
CA LEU A 893 -17.84 -19.69 -16.28
C LEU A 893 -17.72 -19.27 -14.82
N THR A 894 -17.86 -20.22 -13.89
CA THR A 894 -17.64 -19.99 -12.45
C THR A 894 -16.47 -20.85 -11.99
N LEU A 895 -15.54 -20.24 -11.23
CA LEU A 895 -14.28 -20.83 -10.81
C LEU A 895 -14.12 -20.75 -9.29
N SER A 896 -13.63 -21.83 -8.72
CA SER A 896 -13.29 -21.96 -7.30
C SER A 896 -11.92 -22.64 -7.13
N LYS A 897 -11.46 -22.78 -5.88
CA LYS A 897 -10.12 -23.30 -5.60
C LYS A 897 -9.89 -24.69 -6.21
N GLY A 898 -8.77 -24.84 -6.91
CA GLY A 898 -8.39 -26.11 -7.56
C GLY A 898 -8.99 -26.31 -8.97
N GLN A 899 -9.65 -25.32 -9.55
CA GLN A 899 -10.16 -25.35 -10.94
C GLN A 899 -9.38 -24.42 -11.90
N PRO A 900 -8.05 -24.59 -12.08
CA PRO A 900 -7.27 -23.69 -12.91
C PRO A 900 -7.67 -23.81 -14.39
N VAL A 901 -8.08 -22.69 -14.98
CA VAL A 901 -8.40 -22.59 -16.41
C VAL A 901 -7.12 -22.33 -17.18
N ARG A 902 -6.95 -23.00 -18.32
CA ARG A 902 -5.84 -22.79 -19.24
C ARG A 902 -6.37 -22.45 -20.62
N TRP A 903 -5.97 -21.29 -21.14
CA TRP A 903 -6.18 -20.89 -22.53
C TRP A 903 -4.90 -21.09 -23.32
N THR A 904 -5.02 -21.48 -24.58
CA THR A 904 -3.91 -21.55 -25.54
C THR A 904 -4.35 -20.90 -26.84
N MET A 905 -3.78 -19.75 -27.15
CA MET A 905 -3.99 -19.03 -28.40
C MET A 905 -2.84 -19.34 -29.35
N LYS A 906 -3.15 -19.88 -30.52
CA LYS A 906 -2.17 -20.24 -31.56
C LYS A 906 -2.47 -19.49 -32.85
N LYS A 907 -1.43 -19.07 -33.56
CA LYS A 907 -1.55 -18.56 -34.93
C LYS A 907 -2.08 -19.64 -35.87
N GLY A 908 -3.07 -19.30 -36.68
CA GLY A 908 -3.59 -20.19 -37.70
C GLY A 908 -2.53 -20.50 -38.76
N GLU A 909 -2.33 -21.78 -39.07
CA GLU A 909 -1.53 -22.16 -40.23
C GLU A 909 -2.23 -21.67 -41.51
N ARG A 910 -1.50 -20.98 -42.39
CA ARG A 910 -2.00 -20.71 -43.74
C ARG A 910 -2.12 -22.03 -44.47
N GLY A 911 -3.35 -22.53 -44.60
CA GLY A 911 -3.67 -23.80 -45.24
C GLY A 911 -2.92 -23.96 -46.57
N ARG A 912 -1.99 -24.94 -46.58
CA ARG A 912 -1.17 -25.29 -47.73
C ARG A 912 -2.10 -25.80 -48.84
N LYS A 913 -2.51 -24.94 -49.77
CA LYS A 913 -3.46 -25.29 -50.83
C LYS A 913 -2.96 -26.51 -51.61
N ASP A 914 -3.63 -27.64 -51.43
CA ASP A 914 -3.34 -28.87 -52.12
C ASP A 914 -3.57 -28.70 -53.62
N ARG A 915 -2.48 -28.63 -54.40
CA ARG A 915 -2.51 -28.69 -55.85
C ARG A 915 -2.60 -30.16 -56.30
N ARG A 916 -3.70 -30.84 -55.97
CA ARG A 916 -4.08 -32.16 -56.52
C ARG A 916 -5.59 -32.38 -56.48
N ALA A 917 -6.08 -33.15 -57.45
CA ALA A 917 -7.44 -33.67 -57.57
C ALA A 917 -8.61 -32.64 -57.56
N ARG A 918 -8.81 -31.97 -58.71
CA ARG A 918 -10.15 -31.99 -59.33
C ARG A 918 -10.02 -32.58 -60.73
N CYS A 919 -10.91 -33.52 -61.05
CA CYS A 919 -10.99 -34.20 -62.33
C CYS A 919 -12.47 -34.53 -62.58
N ARG A 920 -12.85 -34.70 -63.86
CA ARG A 920 -14.23 -34.94 -64.37
C ARG A 920 -15.17 -33.74 -64.30
N SER A 921 -15.26 -33.04 -65.42
CA SER A 921 -16.49 -32.41 -65.90
C SER A 921 -17.39 -33.46 -66.60
N PRO A 922 -18.71 -33.23 -66.72
CA PRO A 922 -19.58 -33.89 -67.70
C PRO A 922 -19.35 -33.36 -69.14
N ILE A 923 -20.11 -33.88 -70.10
CA ILE A 923 -20.12 -33.54 -71.55
C ILE A 923 -21.56 -33.11 -71.94
N GLU A 924 -21.72 -32.54 -73.15
CA GLU A 924 -22.90 -31.87 -73.78
C GLU A 924 -22.86 -30.33 -73.58
N GLY A 925 -23.03 -29.44 -74.58
CA GLY A 925 -23.37 -29.52 -76.03
C GLY A 925 -24.30 -28.34 -76.36
N SER A 926 -24.21 -27.52 -77.42
CA SER A 926 -23.63 -27.59 -78.79
C SER A 926 -23.20 -26.17 -79.31
N GLU A 927 -22.65 -26.08 -80.54
CA GLU A 927 -22.76 -24.95 -81.53
C GLU A 927 -22.32 -23.49 -81.16
N GLU A 928 -21.77 -22.64 -82.04
CA GLU A 928 -21.13 -22.78 -83.38
C GLU A 928 -20.29 -21.51 -83.72
N ALA A 929 -19.19 -21.65 -84.50
CA ALA A 929 -18.45 -20.61 -85.28
C ALA A 929 -17.84 -19.36 -84.55
N THR A 930 -16.84 -18.59 -85.04
CA THR A 930 -16.02 -18.55 -86.28
C THR A 930 -14.51 -18.27 -86.01
N GLN A 931 -13.69 -18.55 -87.04
CA GLN A 931 -12.33 -18.04 -87.38
C GLN A 931 -12.15 -16.48 -87.30
N GLU A 932 -10.97 -15.83 -87.40
CA GLU A 932 -9.57 -16.21 -87.77
C GLU A 932 -8.52 -15.21 -87.14
N PRO A 933 -7.17 -15.40 -87.26
CA PRO A 933 -6.14 -14.62 -86.51
C PRO A 933 -5.23 -13.68 -87.36
N ALA A 934 -4.36 -12.92 -86.68
CA ALA A 934 -3.25 -12.11 -87.23
C ALA A 934 -2.00 -12.13 -86.28
N ALA A 935 -0.86 -11.56 -86.69
CA ALA A 935 0.44 -11.71 -85.99
C ALA A 935 1.46 -10.54 -86.22
N GLU A 936 2.61 -10.62 -85.51
CA GLU A 936 3.89 -9.88 -85.70
C GLU A 936 3.91 -8.36 -85.34
N SER A 937 5.04 -7.70 -84.97
CA SER A 937 6.48 -8.04 -84.90
C SER A 937 7.28 -7.32 -83.76
N HIS A 938 8.56 -7.70 -83.58
CA HIS A 938 9.63 -7.14 -82.70
C HIS A 938 10.38 -5.91 -83.35
N PRO A 939 11.60 -5.37 -82.96
CA PRO A 939 12.66 -5.83 -82.01
C PRO A 939 13.56 -4.80 -81.20
N ASN A 940 14.38 -5.32 -80.26
CA ASN A 940 15.75 -4.91 -79.78
C ASN A 940 16.03 -3.49 -79.17
N GLY A 941 17.09 -3.23 -78.38
CA GLY A 941 18.24 -4.02 -77.83
C GLY A 941 18.95 -3.27 -76.65
N LYS A 942 19.70 -3.92 -75.72
CA LYS A 942 21.18 -4.15 -75.67
C LYS A 942 22.06 -2.88 -75.39
N GLU A 943 23.16 -2.84 -74.62
CA GLU A 943 24.04 -3.85 -73.93
C GLU A 943 25.00 -3.22 -72.85
N LEU A 944 25.44 -4.03 -71.83
CA LEU A 944 26.81 -4.16 -71.19
C LEU A 944 27.56 -2.91 -70.58
N GLU A 945 28.67 -2.90 -69.80
CA GLU A 945 29.69 -3.82 -69.14
C GLU A 945 30.51 -2.95 -68.11
N GLU A 946 31.37 -3.35 -67.12
CA GLU A 946 31.66 -4.59 -66.36
C GLU A 946 32.54 -4.38 -65.07
N ASN A 947 32.59 -5.38 -64.17
CA ASN A 947 33.71 -5.95 -63.34
C ASN A 947 34.76 -5.19 -62.43
N THR A 948 34.89 -5.71 -61.17
CA THR A 948 36.14 -6.11 -60.42
C THR A 948 37.09 -5.05 -59.74
N ILE A 949 37.98 -5.29 -58.73
CA ILE A 949 38.28 -6.39 -57.74
C ILE A 949 39.08 -5.90 -56.46
N PHE A 950 39.30 -6.82 -55.49
CA PHE A 950 40.10 -6.84 -54.22
C PHE A 950 41.40 -6.01 -54.01
N GLY A 951 41.72 -5.74 -52.72
CA GLY A 951 43.07 -5.44 -52.15
C GLY A 951 43.09 -5.42 -50.60
N ASP A 952 44.20 -5.77 -49.92
CA ASP A 952 44.29 -5.97 -48.43
C ASP A 952 45.67 -5.55 -47.81
N ARG A 953 45.71 -5.23 -46.49
CA ARG A 953 46.89 -4.98 -45.59
C ARG A 953 47.74 -3.69 -45.84
N HIS A 954 48.48 -3.08 -44.89
CA HIS A 954 48.93 -3.47 -43.52
C HIS A 954 49.47 -2.27 -42.67
N GLN A 955 49.46 -2.40 -41.33
CA GLN A 955 50.48 -1.97 -40.32
C GLN A 955 50.68 -0.49 -39.83
N ARG A 956 50.82 -0.37 -38.48
CA ARG A 956 51.66 0.57 -37.67
C ARG A 956 51.29 2.06 -37.58
N ASP A 957 51.66 2.83 -36.54
CA ASP A 957 52.23 2.54 -35.20
C ASP A 957 51.95 3.73 -34.23
N SER A 958 52.46 3.64 -32.99
CA SER A 958 52.81 4.73 -32.04
C SER A 958 51.83 5.14 -30.93
N SER A 959 52.40 5.75 -29.88
CA SER A 959 51.90 5.88 -28.50
C SER A 959 52.11 7.29 -27.92
N GLY A 960 51.47 7.61 -26.79
CA GLY A 960 51.75 8.84 -26.03
C GLY A 960 51.03 8.91 -24.68
N ASP A 961 51.79 8.85 -23.58
CA ASP A 961 51.32 9.01 -22.20
C ASP A 961 51.60 10.41 -21.64
N ALA A 962 50.62 11.01 -20.94
CA ALA A 962 50.76 11.96 -19.81
C ALA A 962 49.34 12.38 -19.34
N VAL A 963 48.89 12.48 -18.07
CA VAL A 963 49.41 12.45 -16.68
C VAL A 963 49.10 13.77 -15.92
N ASP A 964 48.57 13.60 -14.71
CA ASP A 964 48.47 14.54 -13.56
C ASP A 964 47.36 15.62 -13.44
N ARG A 965 46.46 15.35 -12.47
CA ARG A 965 46.00 16.22 -11.35
C ARG A 965 45.13 17.46 -11.64
N ARG A 966 44.25 17.87 -10.71
CA ARG A 966 44.05 17.45 -9.30
C ARG A 966 42.69 16.81 -9.06
#